data_AF-A0A7W0X9W3-F1
#
_entry.id   AF-A0A7W0X9W3-F1
#
_cell.length_a   1.000
_cell.length_b   1.000
_cell.length_c   1.000
_cell.angle_alpha   90.00
_cell.angle_beta   90.00
_cell.angle_gamma   90.00
#
_symmetry.space_group_name_H-M   'P 1'
#
loop_
_entity.id
_entity.type
_entity.pdbx_description
1 polymer ?
#
loop_
_entity_poly.entity_id
_entity_poly.type
_entity_poly.pdbx_seq_one_letter_code
_entity_poly.pdbx_strand_id
1 'polypeptide(L)'
;MPTTQVKLTEKETPGYDPLNTVSVMDQLRTAKSDVGTPSKLPVLGNLPVTKQFQLLGVLLAAFLLLAVLMIFVDSRQAGQSATATATATEMQMLSQRLARGAALAAQGQASAFASVRDSRDRFKANLDALSKGGNVRGVELSATGDGSALPILNAVKDKWSRMETASGQLLANEQSLTTLAKGLDDINAGNSTVLELAQQAAQQIAQGGGSLRELDFANQLAVLSQRIAKNANSLASQDEIDPEVAFLLGKDAGTFRDLLVGLLRGSDMMRISGVRNDDARATLTELQRRFASYEAGINAILQNMPRLVVAKQAARSVNTDAEPMLNDSIALADAYTGSTVRAFTAGAAIVFGVLALVCLLLLGKVFLDDARIRAIESESENKRNQEAILRLLNEMGNLADGDLTVQASVTEDVTGAIADSINFTIEELRTLVRGINSATDQVTKATQETQAISNRLYDAAQRQNREIQQASASVLQMAESINEVSQTATQSAQVANQSLAAAEKGGNVVQNQIAGMNEIRTQIQDTSKRIKRLGESSMEIGEIVELISDITEQTNVLALNAAIQAASAGEAGRGFTVVAEEVQRLAERSGEATKQIEAIVKTIQADTQDAVAAMEKSTVGVVEGTKLSDAAGAALTEIRTVSKDLADLIGKISTQTQMQSTSVTDVTRGMQGILKITEETTEGTKQTNVSIGQLTKLAAELRSSVAGFKV
;
A
#
# COMPACT_ATOMS: atom_id res chain seq x y z
N MET A 1 -26.90 -65.26 -17.22
CA MET A 1 -28.04 -65.83 -16.48
C MET A 1 -28.69 -64.73 -15.67
N PRO A 2 -30.03 -64.67 -15.53
CA PRO A 2 -31.10 -65.19 -16.39
C PRO A 2 -32.01 -64.04 -16.92
N THR A 3 -32.38 -63.96 -18.20
CA THR A 3 -33.58 -64.54 -18.86
C THR A 3 -34.87 -64.53 -18.05
N THR A 4 -35.87 -63.77 -18.52
CA THR A 4 -37.29 -64.10 -18.32
C THR A 4 -38.08 -63.74 -19.57
N GLN A 5 -38.64 -64.77 -20.19
CA GLN A 5 -39.56 -64.74 -21.33
C GLN A 5 -40.93 -64.21 -20.89
N VAL A 6 -41.63 -63.49 -21.77
CA VAL A 6 -43.09 -63.35 -21.68
C VAL A 6 -43.70 -63.73 -23.02
N LYS A 7 -44.58 -64.74 -22.95
CA LYS A 7 -45.39 -65.33 -24.01
C LYS A 7 -46.35 -64.30 -24.61
N LEU A 8 -46.43 -64.28 -25.94
CA LEU A 8 -47.59 -63.80 -26.70
C LEU A 8 -48.71 -64.83 -26.59
N THR A 9 -49.90 -64.39 -26.17
CA THR A 9 -51.16 -65.11 -26.35
C THR A 9 -52.12 -64.22 -27.11
N GLU A 10 -52.47 -64.66 -28.31
CA GLU A 10 -53.61 -64.18 -29.09
C GLU A 10 -54.89 -64.23 -28.25
N LYS A 11 -55.74 -63.21 -28.39
CA LYS A 11 -57.10 -63.26 -27.87
C LYS A 11 -58.07 -62.87 -29.00
N GLU A 12 -58.86 -63.87 -29.36
CA GLU A 12 -59.95 -63.83 -30.33
C GLU A 12 -60.99 -62.75 -30.02
N THR A 13 -61.50 -62.12 -31.07
CA THR A 13 -62.69 -61.26 -31.11
C THR A 13 -63.96 -62.04 -30.75
N PRO A 14 -64.82 -61.56 -29.82
CA PRO A 14 -66.16 -62.10 -29.65
C PRO A 14 -67.15 -61.44 -30.62
N GLY A 15 -67.97 -62.28 -31.26
CA GLY A 15 -68.99 -61.91 -32.24
C GLY A 15 -70.15 -61.08 -31.68
N TYR A 16 -70.78 -60.38 -32.61
CA TYR A 16 -71.96 -59.54 -32.45
C TYR A 16 -73.22 -60.39 -32.18
N ASP A 17 -73.91 -60.14 -31.06
CA ASP A 17 -75.16 -60.80 -30.65
C ASP A 17 -76.35 -59.81 -30.78
N PRO A 18 -77.31 -60.03 -31.70
CA PRO A 18 -78.36 -59.07 -32.03
C PRO A 18 -79.57 -59.05 -31.08
N LEU A 19 -79.51 -59.68 -29.89
CA LEU A 19 -80.64 -59.72 -28.94
C LEU A 19 -80.45 -58.92 -27.63
N ASN A 20 -79.35 -58.17 -27.47
CA ASN A 20 -79.07 -57.42 -26.23
C ASN A 20 -79.48 -55.93 -26.24
N THR A 21 -80.27 -55.49 -27.23
CA THR A 21 -80.65 -54.07 -27.41
C THR A 21 -82.01 -53.68 -26.82
N VAL A 22 -82.68 -54.57 -26.08
CA VAL A 22 -83.94 -54.27 -25.41
C VAL A 22 -83.78 -54.37 -23.88
N SER A 23 -82.93 -53.54 -23.28
CA SER A 23 -82.85 -53.45 -21.81
C SER A 23 -82.22 -52.16 -21.24
N VAL A 24 -82.18 -51.06 -21.99
CA VAL A 24 -81.71 -49.75 -21.43
C VAL A 24 -82.89 -48.81 -21.13
N MET A 25 -83.97 -48.89 -21.92
CA MET A 25 -85.19 -48.10 -21.69
C MET A 25 -85.99 -48.55 -20.46
N ASP A 26 -85.93 -49.83 -20.08
CA ASP A 26 -86.65 -50.35 -18.90
C ASP A 26 -85.86 -50.18 -17.58
N GLN A 27 -84.53 -50.06 -17.67
CA GLN A 27 -83.67 -49.74 -16.52
C GLN A 27 -83.77 -48.26 -16.11
N LEU A 28 -84.17 -47.37 -17.02
CA LEU A 28 -84.45 -45.96 -16.71
C LEU A 28 -85.85 -45.74 -16.09
N ARG A 29 -86.76 -46.71 -16.19
CA ARG A 29 -88.13 -46.60 -15.66
C ARG A 29 -88.31 -47.20 -14.26
N THR A 30 -87.30 -47.90 -13.75
CA THR A 30 -87.34 -48.61 -12.46
C THR A 30 -86.24 -48.22 -11.47
N ALA A 31 -85.54 -47.10 -11.70
CA ALA A 31 -84.73 -46.46 -10.67
C ALA A 31 -85.65 -45.79 -9.63
N LYS A 32 -86.22 -46.62 -8.77
CA LYS A 32 -86.80 -46.19 -7.50
C LYS A 32 -85.66 -45.55 -6.72
N SER A 33 -85.62 -44.23 -6.69
CA SER A 33 -84.72 -43.48 -5.83
C SER A 33 -85.03 -43.88 -4.40
N ASP A 34 -84.14 -44.68 -3.79
CA ASP A 34 -84.06 -44.74 -2.34
C ASP A 34 -83.64 -43.34 -1.90
N VAL A 35 -84.63 -42.53 -1.54
CA VAL A 35 -84.46 -41.20 -0.97
C VAL A 35 -83.91 -41.41 0.44
N GLY A 36 -82.61 -41.63 0.53
CA GLY A 36 -81.87 -41.39 1.76
C GLY A 36 -82.06 -39.92 2.11
N THR A 37 -82.66 -39.64 3.27
CA THR A 37 -82.75 -38.30 3.84
C THR A 37 -81.40 -37.59 3.72
N PRO A 38 -81.34 -36.36 3.18
CA PRO A 38 -80.07 -35.66 3.00
C PRO A 38 -79.38 -35.52 4.35
N SER A 39 -78.10 -35.89 4.42
CA SER A 39 -77.30 -35.70 5.62
C SER A 39 -77.16 -34.20 5.86
N LYS A 40 -77.96 -33.69 6.79
CA LYS A 40 -77.92 -32.29 7.20
C LYS A 40 -76.49 -31.92 7.58
N LEU A 41 -76.00 -30.80 7.06
CA LEU A 41 -74.74 -30.23 7.51
C LEU A 41 -74.82 -30.03 9.04
N PRO A 42 -73.79 -30.47 9.79
CA PRO A 42 -73.77 -30.27 11.23
C PRO A 42 -73.88 -28.77 11.53
N VAL A 43 -74.75 -28.39 12.47
CA VAL A 43 -75.01 -27.02 12.95
C VAL A 43 -75.77 -26.07 11.98
N LEU A 44 -75.56 -26.15 10.66
CA LEU A 44 -76.14 -25.20 9.68
C LEU A 44 -77.39 -25.72 8.93
N GLY A 45 -77.67 -27.03 8.99
CA GLY A 45 -78.68 -27.69 8.15
C GLY A 45 -80.16 -27.35 8.41
N ASN A 46 -80.48 -26.45 9.36
CA ASN A 46 -81.86 -26.01 9.64
C ASN A 46 -82.17 -24.57 9.16
N LEU A 47 -81.23 -23.89 8.51
CA LEU A 47 -81.42 -22.53 7.96
C LEU A 47 -81.88 -22.58 6.49
N PRO A 48 -82.62 -21.57 5.97
CA PRO A 48 -82.93 -21.46 4.55
C PRO A 48 -81.67 -21.41 3.69
N VAL A 49 -81.67 -22.05 2.51
CA VAL A 49 -80.47 -22.20 1.66
C VAL A 49 -79.87 -20.85 1.25
N THR A 50 -80.69 -19.83 0.98
CA THR A 50 -80.23 -18.47 0.70
C THR A 50 -79.40 -17.88 1.85
N LYS A 51 -79.78 -18.16 3.10
CA LYS A 51 -79.01 -17.76 4.27
C LYS A 51 -77.74 -18.60 4.47
N GLN A 52 -77.76 -19.88 4.09
CA GLN A 52 -76.56 -20.73 4.11
C GLN A 52 -75.51 -20.22 3.11
N PHE A 53 -75.93 -19.86 1.90
CA PHE A 53 -75.06 -19.25 0.88
C PHE A 53 -74.47 -17.91 1.32
N GLN A 54 -75.31 -17.01 1.87
CA GLN A 54 -74.83 -15.72 2.38
C GLN A 54 -73.83 -15.91 3.52
N LEU A 55 -74.12 -16.80 4.48
CA LEU A 55 -73.24 -17.03 5.63
C LEU A 55 -71.90 -17.67 5.21
N LEU A 56 -71.92 -18.71 4.38
CA LEU A 56 -70.72 -19.39 3.89
C LEU A 56 -69.91 -18.51 2.93
N GLY A 57 -70.57 -17.71 2.09
CA GLY A 57 -69.91 -16.75 1.19
C GLY A 57 -69.23 -15.62 1.95
N VAL A 58 -69.88 -15.08 2.99
CA VAL A 58 -69.27 -14.09 3.89
C VAL A 58 -68.09 -14.69 4.65
N LEU A 59 -68.21 -15.94 5.14
CA LEU A 59 -67.10 -16.64 5.81
C LEU A 59 -65.92 -16.90 4.86
N LEU A 60 -66.17 -17.30 3.62
CA LEU A 60 -65.13 -17.51 2.61
C LEU A 60 -64.37 -16.20 2.32
N ALA A 61 -65.09 -15.11 2.07
CA ALA A 61 -64.50 -13.80 1.85
C ALA A 61 -63.70 -13.34 3.07
N ALA A 62 -64.22 -13.55 4.28
CA ALA A 62 -63.53 -13.23 5.53
C ALA A 62 -62.24 -14.05 5.69
N PHE A 63 -62.24 -15.36 5.43
CA PHE A 63 -61.05 -16.20 5.54
C PHE A 63 -59.99 -15.88 4.47
N LEU A 64 -60.40 -15.55 3.24
CA LEU A 64 -59.46 -15.10 2.20
C LEU A 64 -58.82 -13.76 2.57
N LEU A 65 -59.61 -12.81 3.07
CA LEU A 65 -59.11 -11.50 3.51
C LEU A 65 -58.15 -11.66 4.70
N LEU A 66 -58.48 -12.53 5.66
CA LEU A 66 -57.58 -12.88 6.78
C LEU A 66 -56.30 -13.60 6.31
N ALA A 67 -56.37 -14.46 5.30
CA ALA A 67 -55.18 -15.12 4.74
C ALA A 67 -54.26 -14.12 4.03
N VAL A 68 -54.81 -13.22 3.21
CA VAL A 68 -54.04 -12.15 2.56
C VAL A 68 -53.45 -11.19 3.60
N LEU A 69 -54.22 -10.83 4.63
CA LEU A 69 -53.74 -10.03 5.74
C LEU A 69 -52.58 -10.71 6.49
N MET A 70 -52.68 -12.02 6.75
CA MET A 70 -51.60 -12.78 7.40
C MET A 70 -50.35 -12.88 6.52
N ILE A 71 -50.49 -13.06 5.20
CA ILE A 71 -49.37 -13.05 4.25
C ILE A 71 -48.72 -11.66 4.20
N PHE A 72 -49.51 -10.59 4.20
CA PHE A 72 -49.00 -9.22 4.24
C PHE A 72 -48.24 -8.92 5.53
N VAL A 73 -48.79 -9.34 6.68
CA VAL A 73 -48.13 -9.22 8.00
C VAL A 73 -46.84 -10.03 8.02
N ASP A 74 -46.84 -11.28 7.54
CA ASP A 74 -45.66 -12.15 7.46
C ASP A 74 -44.58 -11.55 6.56
N SER A 75 -44.94 -11.06 5.38
CA SER A 75 -44.00 -10.43 4.44
C SER A 75 -43.39 -9.15 5.01
N ARG A 76 -44.21 -8.29 5.66
CA ARG A 76 -43.73 -7.07 6.33
C ARG A 76 -42.80 -7.43 7.49
N GLN A 77 -43.15 -8.42 8.31
CA GLN A 77 -42.37 -8.84 9.45
C GLN A 77 -41.06 -9.52 9.03
N ALA A 78 -41.07 -10.32 7.97
CA ALA A 78 -39.88 -10.90 7.36
C ALA A 78 -38.90 -9.83 6.86
N GLY A 79 -39.42 -8.77 6.21
CA GLY A 79 -38.61 -7.62 5.79
C GLY A 79 -37.97 -6.88 6.97
N GLN A 80 -38.72 -6.64 8.05
CA GLN A 80 -38.20 -5.99 9.25
C GLN A 80 -37.15 -6.84 9.98
N SER A 81 -37.41 -8.15 10.17
CA SER A 81 -36.45 -9.08 10.79
C SER A 81 -35.16 -9.22 9.98
N ALA A 82 -35.24 -9.28 8.64
CA ALA A 82 -34.08 -9.35 7.77
C ALA A 82 -33.21 -8.09 7.88
N THR A 83 -33.82 -6.91 7.85
CA THR A 83 -33.08 -5.65 8.03
C THR A 83 -32.51 -5.53 9.43
N ALA A 84 -33.25 -5.89 10.48
CA ALA A 84 -32.76 -5.86 11.87
C ALA A 84 -31.57 -6.80 12.08
N THR A 85 -31.64 -8.02 11.53
CA THR A 85 -30.53 -8.99 11.53
C THR A 85 -29.31 -8.40 10.83
N ALA A 86 -29.49 -7.87 9.62
CA ALA A 86 -28.37 -7.34 8.84
C ALA A 86 -27.79 -6.03 9.40
N THR A 87 -28.55 -5.27 10.19
CA THR A 87 -28.08 -4.13 11.00
C THR A 87 -27.26 -4.62 12.20
N ALA A 88 -27.72 -5.64 12.92
CA ALA A 88 -26.97 -6.26 14.01
C ALA A 88 -25.67 -6.93 13.51
N THR A 89 -25.68 -7.56 12.34
CA THR A 89 -24.46 -8.10 11.70
C THR A 89 -23.47 -6.99 11.34
N GLU A 90 -23.94 -5.83 10.88
CA GLU A 90 -23.06 -4.70 10.62
C GLU A 90 -22.41 -4.18 11.91
N MET A 91 -23.17 -4.15 13.02
CA MET A 91 -22.64 -3.78 14.34
C MET A 91 -21.50 -4.70 14.80
N GLN A 92 -21.54 -6.01 14.47
CA GLN A 92 -20.43 -6.95 14.74
C GLN A 92 -19.13 -6.52 14.05
N MET A 93 -19.22 -6.18 12.75
CA MET A 93 -18.07 -5.70 11.98
C MET A 93 -17.55 -4.37 12.51
N LEU A 94 -18.47 -3.45 12.84
CA LEU A 94 -18.13 -2.11 13.33
C LEU A 94 -17.47 -2.14 14.71
N SER A 95 -17.87 -3.04 15.62
CA SER A 95 -17.23 -3.17 16.93
C SER A 95 -15.77 -3.61 16.83
N GLN A 96 -15.49 -4.59 15.95
CA GLN A 96 -14.13 -5.06 15.66
C GLN A 96 -13.29 -4.00 14.94
N ARG A 97 -13.88 -3.31 13.96
CA ARG A 97 -13.20 -2.21 13.25
C ARG A 97 -12.89 -1.04 14.18
N LEU A 98 -13.79 -0.73 15.10
CA LEU A 98 -13.59 0.29 16.14
C LEU A 98 -12.45 -0.09 17.09
N ALA A 99 -12.37 -1.35 17.53
CA ALA A 99 -11.28 -1.85 18.37
C ALA A 99 -9.92 -1.75 17.68
N ARG A 100 -9.80 -2.29 16.46
CA ARG A 100 -8.58 -2.20 15.66
C ARG A 100 -8.20 -0.74 15.39
N GLY A 101 -9.18 0.09 15.03
CA GLY A 101 -8.98 1.52 14.81
C GLY A 101 -8.47 2.22 16.08
N ALA A 102 -9.02 1.89 17.25
CA ALA A 102 -8.64 2.48 18.52
C ALA A 102 -7.20 2.13 18.90
N ALA A 103 -6.78 0.88 18.69
CA ALA A 103 -5.39 0.44 18.92
C ALA A 103 -4.39 1.22 18.04
N LEU A 104 -4.69 1.38 16.74
CA LEU A 104 -3.84 2.12 15.80
C LEU A 104 -3.84 3.64 16.09
N ALA A 105 -4.99 4.20 16.43
CA ALA A 105 -5.12 5.60 16.83
C ALA A 105 -4.32 5.88 18.11
N ALA A 106 -4.30 4.96 19.07
CA ALA A 106 -3.50 5.06 20.29
C ALA A 106 -1.97 5.01 20.03
N GLN A 107 -1.54 4.56 18.85
CA GLN A 107 -0.16 4.66 18.38
C GLN A 107 0.11 5.96 17.61
N GLY A 108 -0.89 6.84 17.46
CA GLY A 108 -0.79 8.12 16.78
C GLY A 108 -0.96 8.08 15.26
N GLN A 109 -1.50 6.98 14.70
CA GLN A 109 -1.77 6.90 13.27
C GLN A 109 -2.97 7.79 12.87
N ALA A 110 -2.71 8.87 12.12
CA ALA A 110 -3.72 9.86 11.74
C ALA A 110 -4.92 9.26 10.98
N SER A 111 -4.69 8.33 10.06
CA SER A 111 -5.75 7.67 9.29
C SER A 111 -6.68 6.80 10.14
N ALA A 112 -6.20 6.30 11.28
CA ALA A 112 -6.99 5.45 12.17
C ALA A 112 -8.10 6.24 12.90
N PHE A 113 -7.90 7.53 13.18
CA PHE A 113 -8.92 8.38 13.83
C PHE A 113 -10.18 8.54 12.97
N ALA A 114 -10.02 8.65 11.65
CA ALA A 114 -11.17 8.67 10.72
C ALA A 114 -11.96 7.34 10.78
N SER A 115 -11.27 6.21 10.85
CA SER A 115 -11.88 4.88 10.98
C SER A 115 -12.61 4.70 12.32
N VAL A 116 -12.02 5.17 13.43
CA VAL A 116 -12.66 5.19 14.75
C VAL A 116 -13.94 6.02 14.72
N ARG A 117 -13.89 7.23 14.14
CA ARG A 117 -15.05 8.13 14.02
C ARG A 117 -16.18 7.51 13.19
N ASP A 118 -15.87 7.04 11.98
CA ASP A 118 -16.86 6.38 11.09
C ASP A 118 -17.47 5.14 11.76
N SER A 119 -16.64 4.29 12.37
CA SER A 119 -17.13 3.08 13.05
C SER A 119 -18.03 3.41 14.22
N ARG A 120 -17.66 4.43 15.01
CA ARG A 120 -18.43 4.87 16.15
C ARG A 120 -19.79 5.42 15.73
N ASP A 121 -19.80 6.33 14.76
CA ASP A 121 -21.00 7.04 14.35
C ASP A 121 -21.99 6.10 13.66
N ARG A 122 -21.50 5.16 12.82
CA ARG A 122 -22.35 4.14 12.20
C ARG A 122 -22.89 3.13 13.21
N PHE A 123 -22.07 2.70 14.17
CA PHE A 123 -22.54 1.78 15.21
C PHE A 123 -23.64 2.44 16.05
N LYS A 124 -23.45 3.71 16.45
CA LYS A 124 -24.47 4.50 17.16
C LYS A 124 -25.75 4.61 16.33
N ALA A 125 -25.65 4.96 15.05
CA ALA A 125 -26.82 5.07 14.16
C ALA A 125 -27.58 3.74 14.03
N ASN A 126 -26.87 2.62 13.89
CA ASN A 126 -27.46 1.28 13.84
C ASN A 126 -28.14 0.90 15.16
N LEU A 127 -27.50 1.20 16.29
CA LEU A 127 -28.06 0.97 17.62
C LEU A 127 -29.31 1.82 17.88
N ASP A 128 -29.27 3.11 17.51
CA ASP A 128 -30.42 4.01 17.62
C ASP A 128 -31.58 3.54 16.73
N ALA A 129 -31.31 3.08 15.51
CA ALA A 129 -32.33 2.52 14.63
C ALA A 129 -32.99 1.26 15.21
N LEU A 130 -32.24 0.37 15.86
CA LEU A 130 -32.79 -0.81 16.53
C LEU A 130 -33.56 -0.45 17.82
N SER A 131 -33.13 0.59 18.54
CA SER A 131 -33.72 0.99 19.82
C SER A 131 -34.94 1.89 19.68
N LYS A 132 -34.96 2.81 18.71
CA LYS A 132 -36.00 3.84 18.55
C LYS A 132 -36.82 3.66 17.27
N GLY A 133 -36.38 2.80 16.36
CA GLY A 133 -36.91 2.71 15.00
C GLY A 133 -36.33 3.78 14.09
N GLY A 134 -36.52 3.62 12.79
CA GLY A 134 -36.01 4.54 11.76
C GLY A 134 -35.91 3.89 10.39
N ASN A 135 -35.49 4.66 9.38
CA ASN A 135 -35.27 4.13 8.04
C ASN A 135 -33.82 3.64 7.90
N VAL A 136 -33.63 2.33 7.69
CA VAL A 136 -32.31 1.72 7.46
C VAL A 136 -32.37 0.95 6.15
N ARG A 137 -31.48 1.29 5.22
CA ARG A 137 -31.39 0.65 3.88
C ARG A 137 -32.71 0.68 3.09
N GLY A 138 -33.49 1.76 3.24
CA GLY A 138 -34.76 1.94 2.53
C GLY A 138 -35.94 1.17 3.15
N VAL A 139 -35.74 0.50 4.29
CA VAL A 139 -36.78 -0.22 5.04
C VAL A 139 -37.04 0.49 6.36
N GLU A 140 -38.31 0.76 6.66
CA GLU A 140 -38.73 1.33 7.93
C GLU A 140 -38.67 0.27 9.04
N LEU A 141 -37.65 0.38 9.88
CA LEU A 141 -37.43 -0.48 11.03
C LEU A 141 -38.25 0.03 12.21
N SER A 142 -39.05 -0.85 12.79
CA SER A 142 -39.73 -0.57 14.06
C SER A 142 -38.77 -0.74 15.24
N ALA A 143 -38.99 0.02 16.31
CA ALA A 143 -38.24 -0.17 17.55
C ALA A 143 -38.39 -1.62 18.05
N THR A 144 -37.31 -2.16 18.60
CA THR A 144 -37.32 -3.52 19.18
C THR A 144 -38.31 -3.58 20.34
N GLY A 145 -39.36 -4.39 20.18
CA GLY A 145 -40.42 -4.57 21.18
C GLY A 145 -40.10 -5.66 22.21
N ASP A 146 -41.08 -5.96 23.07
CA ASP A 146 -40.97 -6.95 24.17
C ASP A 146 -40.80 -8.38 23.63
N GLY A 147 -39.56 -8.78 23.40
CA GLY A 147 -39.17 -10.11 22.92
C GLY A 147 -37.75 -10.48 23.35
N SER A 148 -37.26 -11.64 22.91
CA SER A 148 -35.91 -12.14 23.27
C SER A 148 -34.77 -11.19 22.88
N ALA A 149 -34.97 -10.32 21.90
CA ALA A 149 -34.00 -9.34 21.44
C ALA A 149 -33.84 -8.12 22.36
N LEU A 150 -34.88 -7.72 23.10
CA LEU A 150 -34.86 -6.50 23.94
C LEU A 150 -33.83 -6.53 25.09
N PRO A 151 -33.72 -7.60 25.91
CA PRO A 151 -32.71 -7.65 26.96
C PRO A 151 -31.28 -7.65 26.40
N ILE A 152 -31.07 -8.28 25.25
CA ILE A 152 -29.77 -8.30 24.55
C ILE A 152 -29.45 -6.90 24.01
N LEU A 153 -30.43 -6.23 23.40
CA LEU A 153 -30.27 -4.85 22.91
C LEU A 153 -29.92 -3.87 24.04
N ASN A 154 -30.52 -4.03 25.23
CA ASN A 154 -30.18 -3.23 26.40
C ASN A 154 -28.74 -3.51 26.87
N ALA A 155 -28.30 -4.78 26.88
CA ALA A 155 -26.91 -5.12 27.19
C ALA A 155 -25.91 -4.51 26.20
N VAL A 156 -26.23 -4.56 24.90
CA VAL A 156 -25.47 -3.87 23.84
C VAL A 156 -25.42 -2.36 24.12
N LYS A 157 -26.55 -1.75 24.46
CA LYS A 157 -26.63 -0.30 24.74
C LYS A 157 -25.78 0.12 25.94
N ASP A 158 -25.80 -0.66 27.02
CA ASP A 158 -25.02 -0.38 28.22
C ASP A 158 -23.51 -0.49 27.96
N LYS A 159 -23.07 -1.53 27.24
CA LYS A 159 -21.67 -1.68 26.80
C LYS A 159 -21.28 -0.56 25.82
N TRP A 160 -22.18 -0.20 24.91
CA TRP A 160 -21.95 0.83 23.91
C TRP A 160 -21.71 2.19 24.56
N SER A 161 -22.46 2.53 25.62
CA SER A 161 -22.26 3.81 26.31
C SER A 161 -20.82 4.00 26.82
N ARG A 162 -20.19 2.93 27.33
CA ARG A 162 -18.79 2.98 27.77
C ARG A 162 -17.83 3.09 26.59
N MET A 163 -18.05 2.27 25.56
CA MET A 163 -17.22 2.24 24.36
C MET A 163 -17.32 3.53 23.54
N GLU A 164 -18.49 4.17 23.51
CA GLU A 164 -18.73 5.50 22.92
C GLU A 164 -18.00 6.58 23.69
N THR A 165 -18.06 6.54 25.02
CA THR A 165 -17.32 7.50 25.88
C THR A 165 -15.81 7.35 25.68
N ALA A 166 -15.30 6.12 25.69
CA ALA A 166 -13.88 5.84 25.50
C ALA A 166 -13.41 6.24 24.08
N SER A 167 -14.13 5.84 23.03
CA SER A 167 -13.81 6.27 21.66
C SER A 167 -13.89 7.80 21.49
N GLY A 168 -14.82 8.47 22.18
CA GLY A 168 -14.88 9.93 22.24
C GLY A 168 -13.66 10.56 22.91
N GLN A 169 -13.21 10.02 24.04
CA GLN A 169 -11.99 10.46 24.73
C GLN A 169 -10.73 10.24 23.88
N LEU A 170 -10.65 9.12 23.15
CA LEU A 170 -9.56 8.84 22.24
C LEU A 170 -9.51 9.87 21.10
N LEU A 171 -10.64 10.13 20.45
CA LEU A 171 -10.76 11.13 19.39
C LEU A 171 -10.47 12.56 19.88
N ALA A 172 -10.88 12.91 21.10
CA ALA A 172 -10.59 14.22 21.69
C ALA A 172 -9.08 14.47 21.91
N ASN A 173 -8.28 13.41 21.99
CA ASN A 173 -6.83 13.47 22.18
C ASN A 173 -6.03 13.17 20.89
N GLU A 174 -6.67 13.25 19.72
CA GLU A 174 -6.06 13.04 18.40
C GLU A 174 -4.80 13.88 18.19
N GLN A 175 -4.86 15.18 18.51
CA GLN A 175 -3.71 16.07 18.37
C GLN A 175 -2.54 15.67 19.28
N SER A 176 -2.81 15.25 20.51
CA SER A 176 -1.76 14.85 21.47
C SER A 176 -1.07 13.56 21.03
N LEU A 177 -1.84 12.57 20.53
CA LEU A 177 -1.31 11.30 20.04
C LEU A 177 -0.52 11.44 18.73
N THR A 178 -0.99 12.26 17.80
CA THR A 178 -0.26 12.55 16.55
C THR A 178 1.00 13.37 16.81
N THR A 179 0.97 14.29 17.79
CA THR A 179 2.16 15.03 18.23
C THR A 179 3.19 14.11 18.89
N LEU A 180 2.74 13.14 19.71
CA LEU A 180 3.61 12.08 20.25
C LEU A 180 4.28 11.28 19.13
N ALA A 181 3.50 10.79 18.15
CA ALA A 181 4.05 10.02 17.03
C ALA A 181 5.09 10.82 16.25
N LYS A 182 4.81 12.09 15.94
CA LYS A 182 5.76 12.99 15.28
C LYS A 182 7.04 13.21 16.10
N GLY A 183 6.89 13.47 17.41
CA GLY A 183 8.05 13.62 18.30
C GLY A 183 8.90 12.36 18.39
N LEU A 184 8.26 11.18 18.33
CA LEU A 184 8.95 9.90 18.29
C LEU A 184 9.68 9.66 16.97
N ASP A 185 9.08 10.03 15.84
CA ASP A 185 9.72 9.97 14.52
C ASP A 185 10.95 10.89 14.47
N ASP A 186 10.84 12.12 15.00
CA ASP A 186 11.96 13.07 15.08
C ASP A 186 13.10 12.50 15.96
N ILE A 187 12.75 11.85 17.07
CA ILE A 187 13.73 11.13 17.92
C ILE A 187 14.36 9.99 17.11
N ASN A 188 13.57 9.07 16.55
CA ASN A 188 14.12 7.91 15.85
C ASN A 188 15.00 8.31 14.65
N ALA A 189 14.60 9.33 13.88
CA ALA A 189 15.37 9.84 12.74
C ALA A 189 16.70 10.48 13.15
N GLY A 190 16.74 11.20 14.28
CA GLY A 190 17.97 11.85 14.75
C GLY A 190 18.88 10.96 15.61
N ASN A 191 18.45 9.75 16.00
CA ASN A 191 19.17 8.92 16.98
C ASN A 191 20.55 8.50 16.52
N SER A 192 20.64 8.02 15.28
CA SER A 192 21.92 7.62 14.68
C SER A 192 22.88 8.80 14.61
N THR A 193 22.40 9.97 14.17
CA THR A 193 23.23 11.18 14.03
C THR A 193 23.70 11.72 15.39
N VAL A 194 22.83 11.79 16.39
CA VAL A 194 23.19 12.24 17.74
C VAL A 194 24.21 11.28 18.37
N LEU A 195 24.02 9.96 18.19
CA LEU A 195 24.96 8.95 18.66
C LEU A 195 26.33 9.06 17.98
N GLU A 196 26.35 9.19 16.65
CA GLU A 196 27.58 9.29 15.85
C GLU A 196 28.38 10.55 16.20
N LEU A 197 27.71 11.70 16.30
CA LEU A 197 28.35 12.95 16.71
C LEU A 197 28.88 12.89 18.15
N ALA A 198 28.18 12.23 19.06
CA ALA A 198 28.66 12.03 20.44
C ALA A 198 29.92 11.15 20.48
N GLN A 199 29.96 10.06 19.70
CA GLN A 199 31.13 9.19 19.58
C GLN A 199 32.31 9.91 18.90
N GLN A 200 32.03 10.67 17.84
CA GLN A 200 33.03 11.46 17.14
C GLN A 200 33.64 12.54 18.04
N ALA A 201 32.80 13.25 18.82
CA ALA A 201 33.28 14.22 19.80
C ALA A 201 34.17 13.56 20.87
N ALA A 202 33.79 12.39 21.39
CA ALA A 202 34.62 11.64 22.34
C ALA A 202 36.00 11.26 21.76
N GLN A 203 36.04 10.80 20.51
CA GLN A 203 37.30 10.48 19.82
C GLN A 203 38.18 11.72 19.59
N GLN A 204 37.59 12.85 19.16
CA GLN A 204 38.32 14.09 18.94
C GLN A 204 38.85 14.70 20.25
N ILE A 205 38.08 14.61 21.34
CA ILE A 205 38.54 14.99 22.68
C ILE A 205 39.74 14.14 23.11
N ALA A 206 39.71 12.82 22.86
CA ALA A 206 40.83 11.93 23.16
C ALA A 206 42.11 12.32 22.40
N GLN A 207 41.98 12.56 21.09
CA GLN A 207 43.10 12.93 20.22
C GLN A 207 43.66 14.32 20.55
N GLY A 208 42.80 15.25 20.98
CA GLY A 208 43.18 16.60 21.38
C GLY A 208 43.81 16.73 22.78
N GLY A 209 44.08 15.61 23.46
CA GLY A 209 44.65 15.61 24.82
C GLY A 209 43.66 16.04 25.91
N GLY A 210 42.36 15.82 25.70
CA GLY A 210 41.31 16.11 26.67
C GLY A 210 41.46 15.31 27.97
N SER A 211 40.91 15.85 29.05
CA SER A 211 40.96 15.21 30.37
C SER A 211 40.10 13.94 30.43
N LEU A 212 40.44 13.03 31.34
CA LEU A 212 39.66 11.82 31.63
C LEU A 212 38.18 12.12 31.93
N ARG A 213 37.87 13.26 32.58
CA ARG A 213 36.49 13.68 32.85
C ARG A 213 35.76 14.14 31.59
N GLU A 214 36.41 14.91 30.72
CA GLU A 214 35.83 15.35 29.45
C GLU A 214 35.50 14.13 28.58
N LEU A 215 36.38 13.14 28.55
CA LEU A 215 36.17 11.89 27.81
C LEU A 215 35.01 11.07 28.39
N ASP A 216 34.92 10.94 29.72
CA ASP A 216 33.83 10.24 30.38
C ASP A 216 32.47 10.89 30.09
N PHE A 217 32.39 12.22 30.19
CA PHE A 217 31.15 12.94 29.85
C PHE A 217 30.78 12.83 28.38
N ALA A 218 31.75 12.88 27.47
CA ALA A 218 31.49 12.68 26.05
C ALA A 218 30.96 11.26 25.74
N ASN A 219 31.49 10.23 26.40
CA ASN A 219 30.97 8.88 26.29
C ASN A 219 29.58 8.73 26.93
N GLN A 220 29.31 9.42 28.04
CA GLN A 220 27.98 9.44 28.65
C GLN A 220 26.92 10.04 27.71
N LEU A 221 27.26 11.03 26.88
CA LEU A 221 26.34 11.55 25.86
C LEU A 221 25.84 10.44 24.93
N ALA A 222 26.73 9.58 24.43
CA ALA A 222 26.36 8.46 23.57
C ALA A 222 25.43 7.44 24.26
N VAL A 223 25.66 7.17 25.54
CA VAL A 223 24.79 6.27 26.33
C VAL A 223 23.41 6.91 26.57
N LEU A 224 23.39 8.20 26.90
CA LEU A 224 22.17 8.97 27.13
C LEU A 224 21.31 9.06 25.87
N SER A 225 21.90 9.27 24.68
CA SER A 225 21.13 9.33 23.43
C SER A 225 20.39 8.01 23.16
N GLN A 226 21.07 6.87 23.35
CA GLN A 226 20.45 5.55 23.21
C GLN A 226 19.34 5.32 24.26
N ARG A 227 19.56 5.73 25.52
CA ARG A 227 18.57 5.58 26.59
C ARG A 227 17.33 6.45 26.35
N ILE A 228 17.52 7.68 25.88
CA ILE A 228 16.43 8.60 25.46
C ILE A 228 15.58 7.94 24.37
N ALA A 229 16.21 7.46 23.29
CA ALA A 229 15.48 6.81 22.19
C ALA A 229 14.74 5.54 22.66
N LYS A 230 15.37 4.73 23.51
CA LYS A 230 14.75 3.53 24.09
C LYS A 230 13.52 3.88 24.95
N ASN A 231 13.65 4.85 25.85
CA ASN A 231 12.57 5.25 26.74
C ASN A 231 11.41 5.89 25.96
N ALA A 232 11.70 6.71 24.94
CA ALA A 232 10.69 7.29 24.06
C ALA A 232 9.88 6.20 23.30
N ASN A 233 10.54 5.18 22.74
CA ASN A 233 9.87 4.07 22.07
C ASN A 233 9.03 3.20 23.03
N SER A 234 9.49 3.04 24.27
CA SER A 234 8.74 2.30 25.30
C SER A 234 7.40 2.99 25.62
N LEU A 235 7.38 4.33 25.67
CA LEU A 235 6.15 5.11 25.92
C LEU A 235 5.11 4.97 24.80
N ALA A 236 5.54 4.73 23.57
CA ALA A 236 4.64 4.60 22.42
C ALA A 236 4.10 3.17 22.23
N SER A 237 4.95 2.17 22.47
CA SER A 237 4.65 0.75 22.23
C SER A 237 3.81 0.09 23.30
N GLN A 238 3.86 0.56 24.55
CA GLN A 238 3.06 -0.01 25.63
C GLN A 238 1.61 0.47 25.57
N ASP A 239 0.69 -0.41 25.99
CA ASP A 239 -0.74 -0.11 26.14
C ASP A 239 -1.01 0.84 27.30
N GLU A 240 -0.08 0.92 28.25
CA GLU A 240 -0.13 1.78 29.43
C GLU A 240 1.17 2.59 29.51
N ILE A 241 1.04 3.88 29.83
CA ILE A 241 2.20 4.76 29.95
C ILE A 241 2.74 4.64 31.37
N ASP A 242 3.96 4.12 31.49
CA ASP A 242 4.68 4.12 32.75
C ASP A 242 5.20 5.54 33.07
N PRO A 243 4.71 6.18 34.15
CA PRO A 243 5.16 7.52 34.56
C PRO A 243 6.66 7.58 34.87
N GLU A 244 7.27 6.47 35.29
CA GLU A 244 8.69 6.39 35.60
C GLU A 244 9.54 6.48 34.33
N VAL A 245 9.14 5.79 33.25
CA VAL A 245 9.81 5.87 31.94
C VAL A 245 9.77 7.30 31.40
N ALA A 246 8.65 7.99 31.58
CA ALA A 246 8.49 9.36 31.12
C ALA A 246 9.32 10.36 31.96
N PHE A 247 9.41 10.15 33.27
CA PHE A 247 10.31 10.90 34.14
C PHE A 247 11.78 10.69 33.75
N LEU A 248 12.19 9.44 33.52
CA LEU A 248 13.55 9.10 33.08
C LEU A 248 13.88 9.72 31.74
N LEU A 249 12.95 9.74 30.78
CA LEU A 249 13.13 10.41 29.49
C LEU A 249 13.47 11.90 29.66
N GLY A 250 12.71 12.62 30.50
CA GLY A 250 12.98 14.03 30.77
C GLY A 250 14.29 14.26 31.51
N LYS A 251 14.61 13.41 32.50
CA LYS A 251 15.88 13.45 33.23
C LYS A 251 17.08 13.21 32.33
N ASP A 252 17.01 12.22 31.43
CA ASP A 252 18.09 11.88 30.52
C ASP A 252 18.33 12.99 29.51
N ALA A 253 17.25 13.58 28.99
CA ALA A 253 17.34 14.71 28.08
C ALA A 253 17.99 15.93 28.74
N GLY A 254 17.59 16.25 29.97
CA GLY A 254 18.20 17.32 30.76
C GLY A 254 19.68 17.06 31.04
N THR A 255 20.02 15.83 31.46
CA THR A 255 21.40 15.44 31.74
C THR A 255 22.27 15.54 30.48
N PHE A 256 21.76 15.09 29.33
CA PHE A 256 22.46 15.19 28.05
C PHE A 256 22.77 16.65 27.71
N ARG A 257 21.78 17.54 27.82
CA ARG A 257 21.93 18.98 27.57
C ARG A 257 22.97 19.60 28.51
N ASP A 258 22.89 19.29 29.80
CA ASP A 258 23.77 19.89 30.80
C ASP A 258 25.23 19.45 30.58
N LEU A 259 25.47 18.16 30.30
CA LEU A 259 26.80 17.66 29.94
C LEU A 259 27.34 18.31 28.67
N LEU A 260 26.51 18.45 27.65
CA LEU A 260 26.89 19.07 26.38
C LEU A 260 27.28 20.54 26.54
N VAL A 261 26.51 21.30 27.32
CA VAL A 261 26.82 22.70 27.66
C VAL A 261 28.10 22.77 28.50
N GLY A 262 28.28 21.86 29.46
CA GLY A 262 29.49 21.76 30.27
C GLY A 262 30.74 21.50 29.43
N LEU A 263 30.67 20.60 28.44
CA LEU A 263 31.77 20.33 27.51
C LEU A 263 32.07 21.52 26.60
N LEU A 264 31.06 22.28 26.16
CA LEU A 264 31.25 23.44 25.28
C LEU A 264 31.77 24.70 26.00
N ARG A 265 31.31 24.97 27.22
CA ARG A 265 31.54 26.23 27.94
C ARG A 265 32.38 26.08 29.21
N GLY A 266 32.61 24.86 29.68
CA GLY A 266 33.14 24.58 31.00
C GLY A 266 32.05 24.61 32.08
N SER A 267 32.32 23.95 33.20
CA SER A 267 31.41 23.92 34.35
C SER A 267 32.18 23.70 35.64
N ASP A 268 32.08 24.66 36.57
CA ASP A 268 32.70 24.56 37.89
C ASP A 268 32.12 23.41 38.72
N MET A 269 30.81 23.15 38.56
CA MET A 269 30.12 22.06 39.24
C MET A 269 30.61 20.69 38.75
N MET A 270 30.83 20.54 37.44
CA MET A 270 31.34 19.30 36.83
C MET A 270 32.87 19.21 36.88
N ARG A 271 33.55 20.27 37.32
CA ARG A 271 35.02 20.40 37.40
C ARG A 271 35.71 20.13 36.07
N ILE A 272 35.17 20.70 34.99
CA ILE A 272 35.74 20.63 33.63
C ILE A 272 35.95 22.04 33.08
N SER A 273 37.04 22.21 32.35
CA SER A 273 37.20 23.36 31.45
C SER A 273 36.44 23.08 30.16
N GLY A 274 36.02 24.12 29.42
CA GLY A 274 35.47 23.89 28.08
C GLY A 274 36.51 23.19 27.20
N VAL A 275 36.06 22.22 26.39
CA VAL A 275 36.91 21.47 25.46
C VAL A 275 37.66 22.46 24.58
N ARG A 276 39.00 22.30 24.49
CA ARG A 276 39.87 23.27 23.80
C ARG A 276 40.15 22.91 22.34
N ASN A 277 40.00 21.65 21.97
CA ASN A 277 40.22 21.19 20.60
C ASN A 277 39.12 21.74 19.68
N ASP A 278 39.51 22.43 18.61
CA ASP A 278 38.59 23.14 17.72
C ASP A 278 37.64 22.19 16.97
N ASP A 279 38.15 21.05 16.50
CA ASP A 279 37.33 20.03 15.82
C ASP A 279 36.28 19.44 16.75
N ALA A 280 36.67 19.09 17.98
CA ALA A 280 35.77 18.60 19.01
C ALA A 280 34.70 19.64 19.37
N ARG A 281 35.07 20.93 19.49
CA ARG A 281 34.10 22.00 19.74
C ARG A 281 33.12 22.16 18.59
N ALA A 282 33.56 22.07 17.34
CA ALA A 282 32.69 22.13 16.17
C ALA A 282 31.67 20.98 16.18
N THR A 283 32.14 19.75 16.43
CA THR A 283 31.27 18.56 16.55
C THR A 283 30.27 18.69 17.70
N LEU A 284 30.70 19.13 18.89
CA LEU A 284 29.81 19.37 20.03
C LEU A 284 28.78 20.47 19.75
N THR A 285 29.12 21.48 18.96
CA THR A 285 28.20 22.56 18.56
C THR A 285 27.14 22.04 17.59
N GLU A 286 27.54 21.21 16.62
CA GLU A 286 26.60 20.54 15.72
C GLU A 286 25.71 19.56 16.49
N LEU A 287 26.29 18.80 17.43
CA LEU A 287 25.54 17.93 18.35
C LEU A 287 24.49 18.72 19.14
N GLN A 288 24.83 19.91 19.64
CA GLN A 288 23.89 20.77 20.34
C GLN A 288 22.73 21.21 19.44
N ARG A 289 23.03 21.59 18.20
CA ARG A 289 22.01 21.99 17.23
C ARG A 289 21.07 20.84 16.89
N ARG A 290 21.60 19.63 16.70
CA ARG A 290 20.80 18.42 16.43
C ARG A 290 19.97 18.00 17.64
N PHE A 291 20.57 18.04 18.82
CA PHE A 291 19.90 17.69 20.07
C PHE A 291 18.76 18.66 20.44
N ALA A 292 18.84 19.93 20.02
CA ALA A 292 17.74 20.88 20.25
C ALA A 292 16.41 20.43 19.60
N SER A 293 16.47 19.78 18.42
CA SER A 293 15.28 19.20 17.78
C SER A 293 14.72 18.01 18.57
N TYR A 294 15.63 17.20 19.11
CA TYR A 294 15.34 16.09 20.02
C TYR A 294 14.60 16.57 21.28
N GLU A 295 15.13 17.61 21.91
CA GLU A 295 14.59 18.19 23.13
C GLU A 295 13.19 18.78 22.89
N ALA A 296 12.94 19.38 21.72
CA ALA A 296 11.60 19.84 21.35
C ALA A 296 10.60 18.67 21.25
N GLY A 297 10.99 17.56 20.62
CA GLY A 297 10.17 16.34 20.54
C GLY A 297 9.89 15.76 21.93
N ILE A 298 10.91 15.64 22.78
CA ILE A 298 10.79 15.16 24.16
C ILE A 298 9.86 16.04 24.98
N ASN A 299 10.01 17.37 24.89
CA ASN A 299 9.14 18.30 25.60
C ASN A 299 7.69 18.20 25.13
N ALA A 300 7.44 18.00 23.84
CA ALA A 300 6.10 17.80 23.30
C ALA A 300 5.43 16.54 23.88
N ILE A 301 6.20 15.45 24.06
CA ILE A 301 5.76 14.21 24.70
C ILE A 301 5.41 14.46 26.17
N LEU A 302 6.31 15.09 26.92
CA LEU A 302 6.14 15.32 28.35
C LEU A 302 4.97 16.26 28.67
N GLN A 303 4.77 17.32 27.88
CA GLN A 303 3.66 18.27 28.06
C GLN A 303 2.28 17.63 27.82
N ASN A 304 2.20 16.65 26.92
CA ASN A 304 0.96 15.98 26.57
C ASN A 304 0.71 14.70 27.38
N MET A 305 1.61 14.32 28.28
CA MET A 305 1.57 13.04 29.00
C MET A 305 0.23 12.75 29.70
N PRO A 306 -0.42 13.68 30.43
CA PRO A 306 -1.71 13.39 31.05
C PRO A 306 -2.80 13.03 30.02
N ARG A 307 -2.78 13.68 28.85
CA ARG A 307 -3.70 13.42 27.74
C ARG A 307 -3.42 12.09 27.07
N LEU A 308 -2.14 11.73 26.94
CA LEU A 308 -1.71 10.46 26.38
C LEU A 308 -2.16 9.28 27.26
N VAL A 309 -2.07 9.40 28.59
CA VAL A 309 -2.56 8.39 29.53
C VAL A 309 -4.06 8.16 29.35
N VAL A 310 -4.85 9.23 29.32
CA VAL A 310 -6.30 9.15 29.10
C VAL A 310 -6.62 8.48 27.76
N ALA A 311 -5.91 8.85 26.70
CA ALA A 311 -6.16 8.30 25.36
C ALA A 311 -5.81 6.81 25.27
N LYS A 312 -4.69 6.39 25.86
CA LYS A 312 -4.27 4.98 25.93
C LYS A 312 -5.23 4.14 26.77
N GLN A 313 -5.66 4.65 27.92
CA GLN A 313 -6.67 4.02 28.77
C GLN A 313 -8.01 3.88 28.03
N ALA A 314 -8.40 4.90 27.28
CA ALA A 314 -9.60 4.87 26.47
C ALA A 314 -9.52 3.80 25.36
N ALA A 315 -8.41 3.72 24.63
CA ALA A 315 -8.21 2.68 23.63
C ALA A 315 -8.24 1.26 24.23
N ARG A 316 -7.64 1.07 25.41
CA ARG A 316 -7.73 -0.18 26.17
C ARG A 316 -9.17 -0.51 26.56
N SER A 317 -9.95 0.47 27.01
CA SER A 317 -11.37 0.28 27.33
C SER A 317 -12.16 -0.16 26.10
N VAL A 318 -11.92 0.45 24.93
CA VAL A 318 -12.56 0.02 23.67
C VAL A 318 -12.19 -1.42 23.33
N ASN A 319 -10.91 -1.78 23.41
CA ASN A 319 -10.47 -3.16 23.13
C ASN A 319 -11.06 -4.18 24.12
N THR A 320 -11.19 -3.82 25.40
CA THR A 320 -11.74 -4.70 26.43
C THR A 320 -13.24 -4.94 26.22
N ASP A 321 -14.00 -3.90 25.85
CA ASP A 321 -15.45 -4.03 25.62
C ASP A 321 -15.79 -4.60 24.21
N ALA A 322 -14.84 -4.63 23.27
CA ALA A 322 -15.09 -5.03 21.88
C ALA A 322 -15.50 -6.50 21.69
N GLU A 323 -14.87 -7.43 22.41
CA GLU A 323 -15.18 -8.86 22.30
C GLU A 323 -16.54 -9.20 22.96
N PRO A 324 -16.85 -8.73 24.18
CA PRO A 324 -18.21 -8.81 24.73
C PRO A 324 -19.26 -8.14 23.82
N MET A 325 -18.92 -7.02 23.18
CA MET A 325 -19.82 -6.33 22.25
C MET A 325 -20.10 -7.16 20.99
N LEU A 326 -19.07 -7.81 20.44
CA LEU A 326 -19.22 -8.73 19.31
C LEU A 326 -20.17 -9.87 19.67
N ASN A 327 -19.96 -10.52 20.81
CA ASN A 327 -20.79 -11.64 21.26
C ASN A 327 -22.26 -11.24 21.46
N ASP A 328 -22.52 -10.10 22.09
CA ASP A 328 -23.89 -9.59 22.24
C ASP A 328 -24.51 -9.21 20.89
N SER A 329 -23.73 -8.67 19.95
CA SER A 329 -24.21 -8.32 18.61
C SER A 329 -24.49 -9.56 17.75
N ILE A 330 -23.79 -10.67 17.99
CA ILE A 330 -24.10 -11.99 17.42
C ILE A 330 -25.41 -12.52 18.02
N ALA A 331 -25.50 -12.57 19.35
CA ALA A 331 -26.72 -13.01 20.04
C ALA A 331 -27.95 -12.17 19.65
N LEU A 332 -27.75 -10.87 19.41
CA LEU A 332 -28.79 -9.96 18.94
C LEU A 332 -29.24 -10.29 17.50
N ALA A 333 -28.30 -10.56 16.60
CA ALA A 333 -28.63 -11.01 15.24
C ALA A 333 -29.40 -12.32 15.26
N ASP A 334 -28.97 -13.29 16.07
CA ASP A 334 -29.65 -14.58 16.25
C ASP A 334 -31.07 -14.39 16.81
N ALA A 335 -31.25 -13.50 17.79
CA ALA A 335 -32.55 -13.20 18.37
C ALA A 335 -33.54 -12.61 17.34
N TYR A 336 -33.08 -11.87 16.33
CA TYR A 336 -33.94 -11.38 15.25
C TYR A 336 -34.35 -12.47 14.25
N THR A 337 -33.57 -13.54 14.10
CA THR A 337 -33.91 -14.68 13.25
C THR A 337 -34.90 -15.65 13.89
N GLY A 338 -34.89 -15.76 15.22
CA GLY A 338 -35.61 -16.79 16.00
C GLY A 338 -37.03 -16.46 16.47
N SER A 339 -37.81 -15.63 15.76
CA SER A 339 -39.16 -15.26 16.25
C SER A 339 -40.19 -16.40 16.08
N THR A 340 -40.76 -16.85 17.20
CA THR A 340 -41.88 -17.83 17.24
C THR A 340 -43.13 -17.32 16.54
N VAL A 341 -43.28 -16.00 16.42
CA VAL A 341 -44.40 -15.33 15.77
C VAL A 341 -44.49 -15.66 14.28
N ARG A 342 -43.35 -15.83 13.59
CA ARG A 342 -43.32 -16.20 12.17
C ARG A 342 -43.92 -17.59 11.90
N ALA A 343 -43.67 -18.55 12.79
CA ALA A 343 -44.28 -19.87 12.68
C ALA A 343 -45.80 -19.81 12.89
N PHE A 344 -46.26 -18.90 13.76
CA PHE A 344 -47.68 -18.68 14.00
C PHE A 344 -48.37 -17.96 12.84
N THR A 345 -47.80 -16.90 12.26
CA THR A 345 -48.38 -16.17 11.12
C THR A 345 -48.43 -17.01 9.85
N ALA A 346 -47.34 -17.74 9.55
CA ALA A 346 -47.30 -18.68 8.43
C ALA A 346 -48.28 -19.85 8.65
N GLY A 347 -48.35 -20.40 9.87
CA GLY A 347 -49.31 -21.44 10.22
C GLY A 347 -50.77 -20.98 10.13
N ALA A 348 -51.06 -19.76 10.60
CA ALA A 348 -52.39 -19.15 10.52
C ALA A 348 -52.81 -18.88 9.07
N ALA A 349 -51.91 -18.42 8.20
CA ALA A 349 -52.18 -18.24 6.77
C ALA A 349 -52.55 -19.58 6.10
N ILE A 350 -51.86 -20.67 6.44
CA ILE A 350 -52.19 -22.03 5.97
C ILE A 350 -53.55 -22.47 6.49
N VAL A 351 -53.85 -22.27 7.78
CA VAL A 351 -55.14 -22.63 8.40
C VAL A 351 -56.30 -21.86 7.76
N PHE A 352 -56.17 -20.55 7.55
CA PHE A 352 -57.20 -19.75 6.88
C PHE A 352 -57.35 -20.13 5.41
N GLY A 353 -56.26 -20.48 4.72
CA GLY A 353 -56.31 -21.05 3.37
C GLY A 353 -57.08 -22.37 3.33
N VAL A 354 -56.86 -23.27 4.29
CA VAL A 354 -57.59 -24.54 4.41
C VAL A 354 -59.06 -24.31 4.79
N LEU A 355 -59.36 -23.39 5.70
CA LEU A 355 -60.75 -23.04 6.06
C LEU A 355 -61.51 -22.41 4.89
N ALA A 356 -60.85 -21.56 4.10
CA ALA A 356 -61.41 -21.05 2.85
C ALA A 356 -61.70 -22.18 1.85
N LEU A 357 -60.79 -23.15 1.71
CA LEU A 357 -60.99 -24.33 0.87
C LEU A 357 -62.18 -25.18 1.36
N VAL A 358 -62.32 -25.38 2.68
CA VAL A 358 -63.44 -26.10 3.28
C VAL A 358 -64.76 -25.33 3.08
N CYS A 359 -64.79 -24.01 3.24
CA CYS A 359 -65.96 -23.18 2.94
C CYS A 359 -66.34 -23.27 1.46
N LEU A 360 -65.37 -23.33 0.55
CA LEU A 360 -65.57 -23.48 -0.89
C LEU A 360 -66.17 -24.87 -1.21
N LEU A 361 -65.67 -25.93 -0.57
CA LEU A 361 -66.23 -27.28 -0.69
C LEU A 361 -67.65 -27.39 -0.10
N LEU A 362 -67.92 -26.72 1.03
CA LEU A 362 -69.24 -26.66 1.64
C LEU A 362 -70.23 -25.81 0.83
N LEU A 363 -69.80 -24.70 0.22
CA LEU A 363 -70.57 -23.94 -0.77
C LEU A 363 -70.93 -24.81 -1.97
N GLY A 364 -69.97 -25.62 -2.46
CA GLY A 364 -70.22 -26.61 -3.50
C GLY A 364 -71.27 -27.65 -3.10
N LYS A 365 -71.23 -28.14 -1.85
CA LYS A 365 -72.23 -29.08 -1.34
C LYS A 365 -73.62 -28.43 -1.18
N VAL A 366 -73.70 -27.22 -0.64
CA VAL A 366 -74.97 -26.46 -0.50
C VAL A 366 -75.54 -26.10 -1.87
N PHE A 367 -74.70 -25.80 -2.86
CA PHE A 367 -75.11 -25.63 -4.26
C PHE A 367 -75.69 -26.92 -4.84
N LEU A 368 -75.06 -28.06 -4.57
CA LEU A 368 -75.53 -29.38 -5.04
C LEU A 368 -76.83 -29.82 -4.34
N ASP A 369 -77.02 -29.50 -3.05
CA ASP A 369 -78.23 -29.82 -2.30
C ASP A 369 -79.41 -28.88 -2.65
N ASP A 370 -79.14 -27.62 -3.00
CA ASP A 370 -80.14 -26.64 -3.46
C ASP A 370 -80.51 -26.80 -4.94
N ALA A 371 -79.54 -27.15 -5.79
CA ALA A 371 -79.77 -27.54 -7.17
C ALA A 371 -80.61 -28.84 -7.26
N ARG A 372 -80.58 -29.70 -6.24
CA ARG A 372 -81.45 -30.89 -6.13
C ARG A 372 -82.90 -30.56 -5.77
N ILE A 373 -83.19 -29.43 -5.12
CA ILE A 373 -84.57 -28.99 -4.82
C ILE A 373 -85.13 -28.10 -5.94
N ARG A 374 -84.29 -27.36 -6.66
CA ARG A 374 -84.69 -26.58 -7.85
C ARG A 374 -84.64 -27.35 -9.18
N ALA A 375 -84.69 -28.68 -9.12
CA ALA A 375 -84.74 -29.55 -10.29
C ALA A 375 -86.17 -29.96 -10.72
N ILE A 376 -87.23 -29.44 -10.08
CA ILE A 376 -88.62 -29.85 -10.34
C ILE A 376 -89.50 -28.70 -10.91
N GLU A 377 -88.94 -27.52 -11.19
CA GLU A 377 -89.73 -26.38 -11.72
C GLU A 377 -89.07 -25.69 -12.93
N SER A 378 -88.81 -26.45 -13.99
CA SER A 378 -88.73 -25.93 -15.37
C SER A 378 -88.86 -27.08 -16.38
N GLU A 379 -90.04 -27.69 -16.43
CA GLU A 379 -90.34 -28.76 -17.41
C GLU A 379 -90.94 -28.23 -18.72
N SER A 380 -90.87 -26.91 -18.98
CA SER A 380 -91.26 -26.33 -20.28
C SER A 380 -90.28 -25.33 -20.89
N GLU A 381 -89.02 -25.26 -20.45
CA GLU A 381 -87.92 -24.64 -21.21
C GLU A 381 -86.85 -25.65 -21.68
N ASN A 382 -86.95 -26.90 -21.24
CA ASN A 382 -85.88 -27.89 -21.42
C ASN A 382 -85.71 -28.40 -22.87
N LYS A 383 -86.73 -28.28 -23.74
CA LYS A 383 -86.59 -28.68 -25.15
C LYS A 383 -85.90 -27.63 -26.01
N ARG A 384 -86.06 -26.33 -25.71
CA ARG A 384 -85.37 -25.23 -26.43
C ARG A 384 -83.95 -25.03 -25.90
N ASN A 385 -83.76 -25.17 -24.58
CA ASN A 385 -82.43 -25.09 -23.96
C ASN A 385 -81.54 -26.29 -24.28
N GLN A 386 -82.08 -27.52 -24.44
CA GLN A 386 -81.26 -28.66 -24.87
C GLN A 386 -80.72 -28.49 -26.30
N GLU A 387 -81.50 -27.93 -27.23
CA GLU A 387 -81.01 -27.64 -28.59
C GLU A 387 -79.99 -26.49 -28.61
N ALA A 388 -80.22 -25.43 -27.83
CA ALA A 388 -79.30 -24.30 -27.70
C ALA A 388 -77.98 -24.69 -26.99
N ILE A 389 -78.04 -25.50 -25.93
CA ILE A 389 -76.87 -26.03 -25.22
C ILE A 389 -76.11 -27.03 -26.08
N LEU A 390 -76.79 -27.91 -26.84
CA LEU A 390 -76.09 -28.83 -27.76
C LEU A 390 -75.41 -28.05 -28.90
N ARG A 391 -76.01 -26.97 -29.41
CA ARG A 391 -75.34 -26.05 -30.35
C ARG A 391 -74.13 -25.39 -29.73
N LEU A 392 -74.26 -24.80 -28.54
CA LEU A 392 -73.14 -24.17 -27.82
C LEU A 392 -72.02 -25.19 -27.52
N LEU A 393 -72.35 -26.40 -27.08
CA LEU A 393 -71.37 -27.47 -26.83
C LEU A 393 -70.67 -27.92 -28.12
N ASN A 394 -71.37 -27.92 -29.26
CA ASN A 394 -70.80 -28.28 -30.56
C ASN A 394 -69.92 -27.13 -31.11
N GLU A 395 -70.37 -25.88 -30.97
CA GLU A 395 -69.58 -24.67 -31.30
C GLU A 395 -68.32 -24.56 -30.42
N MET A 396 -68.41 -24.97 -29.14
CA MET A 396 -67.29 -24.99 -28.19
C MET A 396 -66.45 -26.27 -28.22
N GLY A 397 -66.81 -27.27 -29.04
CA GLY A 397 -66.09 -28.54 -29.11
C GLY A 397 -64.61 -28.36 -29.45
N ASN A 398 -64.31 -27.44 -30.36
CA ASN A 398 -62.94 -27.13 -30.79
C ASN A 398 -62.18 -26.21 -29.80
N LEU A 399 -62.88 -25.54 -28.87
CA LEU A 399 -62.25 -24.71 -27.84
C LEU A 399 -61.46 -25.58 -26.85
N ALA A 400 -61.97 -26.77 -26.53
CA ALA A 400 -61.30 -27.74 -25.66
C ALA A 400 -59.97 -28.24 -26.25
N ASP A 401 -59.85 -28.23 -27.58
CA ASP A 401 -58.63 -28.58 -28.31
C ASP A 401 -57.67 -27.39 -28.49
N GLY A 402 -58.00 -26.22 -27.91
CA GLY A 402 -57.17 -25.02 -27.95
C GLY A 402 -57.43 -24.10 -29.14
N ASP A 403 -58.46 -24.33 -29.96
CA ASP A 403 -58.81 -23.40 -31.04
C ASP A 403 -59.53 -22.17 -30.47
N LEU A 404 -58.76 -21.12 -30.17
CA LEU A 404 -59.31 -19.84 -29.73
C LEU A 404 -59.89 -19.03 -30.90
N THR A 405 -59.80 -19.45 -32.17
CA THR A 405 -60.38 -18.70 -33.30
C THR A 405 -61.90 -18.83 -33.41
N VAL A 406 -62.48 -19.79 -32.68
CA VAL A 406 -63.92 -20.02 -32.63
C VAL A 406 -64.66 -18.86 -31.93
N GLN A 407 -65.90 -18.64 -32.34
CA GLN A 407 -66.83 -17.71 -31.68
C GLN A 407 -68.16 -18.43 -31.49
N ALA A 408 -68.69 -18.37 -30.28
CA ALA A 408 -70.04 -18.83 -30.01
C ALA A 408 -71.05 -17.85 -30.63
N SER A 409 -72.07 -18.37 -31.29
CA SER A 409 -73.14 -17.54 -31.88
C SER A 409 -73.99 -16.94 -30.76
N VAL A 410 -74.02 -15.61 -30.62
CA VAL A 410 -74.82 -14.92 -29.59
C VAL A 410 -76.28 -14.81 -30.08
N THR A 411 -77.18 -15.54 -29.44
CA THR A 411 -78.63 -15.54 -29.71
C THR A 411 -79.42 -14.86 -28.58
N GLU A 412 -80.68 -14.47 -28.80
CA GLU A 412 -81.55 -13.89 -27.75
C GLU A 412 -82.10 -14.94 -26.75
N ASP A 413 -81.65 -16.20 -26.82
CA ASP A 413 -82.08 -17.26 -25.92
C ASP A 413 -81.24 -17.29 -24.61
N VAL A 414 -81.61 -18.21 -23.71
CA VAL A 414 -81.02 -18.35 -22.36
C VAL A 414 -79.50 -18.63 -22.42
N THR A 415 -78.97 -19.14 -23.54
CA THR A 415 -77.53 -19.40 -23.71
C THR A 415 -76.76 -18.22 -24.28
N GLY A 416 -77.42 -17.17 -24.79
CA GLY A 416 -76.77 -15.99 -25.38
C GLY A 416 -75.83 -15.25 -24.43
N ALA A 417 -76.23 -15.05 -23.17
CA ALA A 417 -75.37 -14.42 -22.15
C ALA A 417 -74.15 -15.29 -21.77
N ILE A 418 -74.29 -16.61 -21.87
CA ILE A 418 -73.19 -17.57 -21.65
C ILE A 418 -72.24 -17.56 -22.85
N ALA A 419 -72.77 -17.56 -24.07
CA ALA A 419 -72.00 -17.43 -25.31
C ALA A 419 -71.19 -16.12 -25.32
N ASP A 420 -71.78 -15.01 -24.89
CA ASP A 420 -71.08 -13.71 -24.77
C ASP A 420 -69.96 -13.73 -23.72
N SER A 421 -70.22 -14.31 -22.54
CA SER A 421 -69.19 -14.47 -21.48
C SER A 421 -68.05 -15.40 -21.91
N ILE A 422 -68.36 -16.44 -22.68
CA ILE A 422 -67.36 -17.34 -23.26
C ILE A 422 -66.55 -16.62 -24.33
N ASN A 423 -67.19 -15.86 -25.23
CA ASN A 423 -66.50 -15.05 -26.23
C ASN A 423 -65.57 -14.02 -25.59
N PHE A 424 -66.00 -13.35 -24.51
CA PHE A 424 -65.16 -12.47 -23.72
C PHE A 424 -63.95 -13.20 -23.11
N THR A 425 -64.18 -14.39 -22.54
CA THR A 425 -63.11 -15.23 -21.98
C THR A 425 -62.13 -15.69 -23.06
N ILE A 426 -62.63 -16.08 -24.25
CA ILE A 426 -61.79 -16.43 -25.41
C ILE A 426 -60.95 -15.23 -25.82
N GLU A 427 -61.50 -14.02 -25.89
CA GLU A 427 -60.74 -12.82 -26.26
C GLU A 427 -59.67 -12.44 -25.21
N GLU A 428 -59.98 -12.57 -23.92
CA GLU A 428 -59.00 -12.41 -22.84
C GLU A 428 -57.89 -13.47 -22.91
N LEU A 429 -58.24 -14.74 -23.19
CA LEU A 429 -57.27 -15.82 -23.41
C LEU A 429 -56.42 -15.58 -24.66
N ARG A 430 -56.99 -15.09 -25.77
CA ARG A 430 -56.25 -14.70 -26.97
C ARG A 430 -55.26 -13.59 -26.65
N THR A 431 -55.70 -12.58 -25.90
CA THR A 431 -54.85 -11.46 -25.47
C THR A 431 -53.70 -11.95 -24.58
N LEU A 432 -53.99 -12.86 -23.65
CA LEU A 432 -52.98 -13.48 -22.80
C LEU A 432 -51.99 -14.33 -23.60
N VAL A 433 -52.44 -15.17 -24.54
CA VAL A 433 -51.55 -15.99 -25.39
C VAL A 433 -50.71 -15.12 -26.32
N ARG A 434 -51.28 -14.05 -26.91
CA ARG A 434 -50.51 -13.04 -27.69
C ARG A 434 -49.48 -12.35 -26.80
N GLY A 435 -49.86 -11.98 -25.57
CA GLY A 435 -48.96 -11.40 -24.57
C GLY A 435 -47.79 -12.32 -24.22
N ILE A 436 -48.05 -13.61 -23.98
CA ILE A 436 -47.03 -14.62 -23.68
C ILE A 436 -46.11 -14.83 -24.90
N ASN A 437 -46.65 -14.97 -26.10
CA ASN A 437 -45.85 -15.11 -27.32
C ASN A 437 -44.93 -13.90 -27.52
N SER A 438 -45.45 -12.68 -27.37
CA SER A 438 -44.67 -11.44 -27.47
C SER A 438 -43.59 -11.36 -26.38
N ALA A 439 -43.92 -11.67 -25.13
CA ALA A 439 -42.94 -11.68 -24.03
C ALA A 439 -41.84 -12.72 -24.26
N THR A 440 -42.20 -13.91 -24.76
CA THR A 440 -41.26 -14.99 -25.05
C THR A 440 -40.32 -14.64 -26.21
N ASP A 441 -40.82 -13.97 -27.26
CA ASP A 441 -40.01 -13.45 -28.37
C ASP A 441 -39.04 -12.36 -27.87
N GLN A 442 -39.48 -11.46 -26.99
CA GLN A 442 -38.62 -10.44 -26.38
C GLN A 442 -37.52 -11.06 -25.51
N VAL A 443 -37.86 -12.05 -24.68
CA VAL A 443 -36.88 -12.80 -23.87
C VAL A 443 -35.88 -13.51 -24.78
N THR A 444 -36.33 -14.17 -25.85
CA THR A 444 -35.45 -14.87 -26.79
C THR A 444 -34.46 -13.91 -27.49
N LYS A 445 -34.92 -12.73 -27.91
CA LYS A 445 -34.04 -11.70 -28.49
C LYS A 445 -33.03 -11.19 -27.46
N ALA A 446 -33.49 -10.85 -26.26
CA ALA A 446 -32.63 -10.36 -25.19
C ALA A 446 -31.58 -11.40 -24.77
N THR A 447 -31.93 -12.69 -24.71
CA THR A 447 -30.98 -13.76 -24.40
C THR A 447 -29.96 -13.94 -25.51
N GLN A 448 -30.35 -13.87 -26.79
CA GLN A 448 -29.42 -13.93 -27.93
C GLN A 448 -28.43 -12.76 -27.94
N GLU A 449 -28.90 -11.54 -27.69
CA GLU A 449 -28.05 -10.35 -27.58
C GLU A 449 -27.08 -10.47 -26.39
N THR A 450 -27.58 -10.89 -25.23
CA THR A 450 -26.76 -11.10 -24.04
C THR A 450 -25.73 -12.21 -24.27
N GLN A 451 -26.10 -13.31 -24.95
CA GLN A 451 -25.18 -14.39 -25.31
C GLN A 451 -24.03 -13.88 -26.19
N ALA A 452 -24.33 -13.03 -27.17
CA ALA A 452 -23.32 -12.43 -28.03
C ALA A 452 -22.36 -11.51 -27.25
N ILE A 453 -22.89 -10.73 -26.30
CA ILE A 453 -22.09 -9.87 -25.40
C ILE A 453 -21.21 -10.72 -24.50
N SER A 454 -21.75 -11.75 -23.86
CA SER A 454 -21.00 -12.65 -22.98
C SER A 454 -19.88 -13.38 -23.73
N ASN A 455 -20.12 -13.84 -24.97
CA ASN A 455 -19.05 -14.44 -25.79
C ASN A 455 -17.93 -13.43 -26.10
N ARG A 456 -18.28 -12.19 -26.48
CA ARG A 456 -17.29 -11.13 -26.71
C ARG A 456 -16.49 -10.81 -25.44
N LEU A 457 -17.15 -10.79 -24.29
CA LEU A 457 -16.51 -10.55 -23.00
C LEU A 457 -15.55 -11.68 -22.63
N TYR A 458 -15.93 -12.94 -22.90
CA TYR A 458 -15.06 -14.10 -22.70
C TYR A 458 -13.80 -14.01 -23.56
N ASP A 459 -13.94 -13.72 -24.85
CA ASP A 459 -12.80 -13.55 -25.76
C ASP A 459 -11.90 -12.37 -25.35
N ALA A 460 -12.51 -11.27 -24.89
CA ALA A 460 -11.77 -10.11 -24.38
C ALA A 460 -10.99 -10.45 -23.11
N ALA A 461 -11.60 -11.16 -22.16
CA ALA A 461 -10.93 -11.61 -20.94
C ALA A 461 -9.76 -12.57 -21.25
N GLN A 462 -9.91 -13.47 -22.23
CA GLN A 462 -8.80 -14.32 -22.67
C GLN A 462 -7.64 -13.53 -23.27
N ARG A 463 -7.92 -12.52 -24.11
CA ARG A 463 -6.88 -11.64 -24.66
C ARG A 463 -6.18 -10.86 -23.54
N GLN A 464 -6.96 -10.28 -22.63
CA GLN A 464 -6.45 -9.56 -21.47
C GLN A 464 -5.53 -10.43 -20.60
N ASN A 465 -5.89 -11.70 -20.38
CA ASN A 465 -5.01 -12.63 -19.64
C ASN A 465 -3.64 -12.79 -20.33
N ARG A 466 -3.61 -13.00 -21.65
CA ARG A 466 -2.34 -13.10 -22.41
C ARG A 466 -1.51 -11.82 -22.32
N GLU A 467 -2.15 -10.65 -22.44
CA GLU A 467 -1.48 -9.36 -22.30
C GLU A 467 -0.91 -9.16 -20.90
N ILE A 468 -1.63 -9.56 -19.84
CA ILE A 468 -1.15 -9.51 -18.46
C ILE A 468 0.05 -10.45 -18.26
N GLN A 469 0.02 -11.66 -18.82
CA GLN A 469 1.16 -12.59 -18.74
C GLN A 469 2.40 -12.01 -19.42
N GLN A 470 2.22 -11.43 -20.62
CA GLN A 470 3.33 -10.78 -21.34
C GLN A 470 3.87 -9.57 -20.57
N ALA A 471 3.00 -8.71 -20.04
CA ALA A 471 3.40 -7.57 -19.22
C ALA A 471 4.15 -8.03 -17.96
N SER A 472 3.67 -9.08 -17.30
CA SER A 472 4.31 -9.67 -16.11
C SER A 472 5.72 -10.18 -16.43
N ALA A 473 5.90 -10.84 -17.59
CA ALA A 473 7.22 -11.28 -18.04
C ALA A 473 8.17 -10.09 -18.29
N SER A 474 7.69 -9.02 -18.93
CA SER A 474 8.49 -7.80 -19.11
C SER A 474 8.87 -7.13 -17.79
N VAL A 475 7.97 -7.16 -16.79
CA VAL A 475 8.25 -6.63 -15.45
C VAL A 475 9.31 -7.45 -14.72
N LEU A 476 9.29 -8.78 -14.86
CA LEU A 476 10.34 -9.65 -14.32
C LEU A 476 11.71 -9.37 -14.97
N GLN A 477 11.75 -9.19 -16.29
CA GLN A 477 12.97 -8.81 -16.99
C GLN A 477 13.48 -7.43 -16.53
N MET A 478 12.57 -6.48 -16.28
CA MET A 478 12.93 -5.18 -15.72
C MET A 478 13.54 -5.29 -14.32
N ALA A 479 13.02 -6.20 -13.48
CA ALA A 479 13.58 -6.46 -12.15
C ALA A 479 15.03 -6.99 -12.23
N GLU A 480 15.30 -7.87 -13.20
CA GLU A 480 16.65 -8.38 -13.47
C GLU A 480 17.59 -7.26 -13.92
N SER A 481 17.19 -6.43 -14.89
CA SER A 481 18.00 -5.29 -15.35
C SER A 481 18.26 -4.26 -14.24
N ILE A 482 17.31 -4.02 -13.33
CA ILE A 482 17.50 -3.13 -12.17
C ILE A 482 18.58 -3.70 -11.24
N ASN A 483 18.58 -5.00 -10.99
CA ASN A 483 19.62 -5.65 -10.19
C ASN A 483 20.99 -5.55 -10.86
N GLU A 484 21.07 -5.76 -12.17
CA GLU A 484 22.30 -5.61 -12.94
C GLU A 484 22.84 -4.16 -12.85
N VAL A 485 21.99 -3.16 -13.07
CA VAL A 485 22.35 -1.74 -12.93
C VAL A 485 22.83 -1.41 -11.51
N SER A 486 22.19 -1.97 -10.48
CA SER A 486 22.63 -1.80 -9.08
C SER A 486 24.03 -2.35 -8.84
N GLN A 487 24.32 -3.53 -9.39
CA GLN A 487 25.63 -4.16 -9.28
C GLN A 487 26.69 -3.36 -10.05
N THR A 488 26.40 -2.92 -11.27
CA THR A 488 27.30 -2.08 -12.07
C THR A 488 27.55 -0.71 -11.41
N ALA A 489 26.52 -0.11 -10.81
CA ALA A 489 26.67 1.13 -10.05
C ALA A 489 27.62 0.93 -8.86
N THR A 490 27.42 -0.13 -8.08
CA THR A 490 28.30 -0.45 -6.94
C THR A 490 29.76 -0.65 -7.37
N GLN A 491 30.00 -1.40 -8.45
CA GLN A 491 31.33 -1.58 -9.01
C GLN A 491 31.94 -0.27 -9.50
N SER A 492 31.14 0.58 -10.17
CA SER A 492 31.59 1.88 -10.67
C SER A 492 31.96 2.83 -9.52
N ALA A 493 31.20 2.81 -8.41
CA ALA A 493 31.54 3.59 -7.21
C ALA A 493 32.86 3.15 -6.62
N GLN A 494 33.13 1.84 -6.59
CA GLN A 494 34.41 1.31 -6.12
C GLN A 494 35.58 1.80 -7.00
N VAL A 495 35.41 1.75 -8.33
CA VAL A 495 36.44 2.25 -9.27
C VAL A 495 36.66 3.75 -9.09
N ALA A 496 35.59 4.54 -8.92
CA ALA A 496 35.68 5.98 -8.66
C ALA A 496 36.49 6.30 -7.39
N ASN A 497 36.22 5.58 -6.31
CA ASN A 497 36.95 5.72 -5.05
C ASN A 497 38.42 5.29 -5.18
N GLN A 498 38.71 4.25 -5.96
CA GLN A 498 40.09 3.87 -6.26
C GLN A 498 40.83 4.94 -7.07
N SER A 499 40.18 5.52 -8.07
CA SER A 499 40.72 6.66 -8.84
C SER A 499 40.97 7.88 -7.96
N LEU A 500 40.06 8.18 -7.03
CA LEU A 500 40.23 9.25 -6.04
C LEU A 500 41.48 9.02 -5.18
N ALA A 501 41.62 7.84 -4.59
CA ALA A 501 42.78 7.48 -3.76
C ALA A 501 44.10 7.51 -4.56
N ALA A 502 44.08 7.06 -5.81
CA ALA A 502 45.24 7.12 -6.70
C ALA A 502 45.64 8.57 -7.03
N ALA A 503 44.67 9.45 -7.29
CA ALA A 503 44.90 10.86 -7.55
C ALA A 503 45.45 11.59 -6.33
N GLU A 504 44.91 11.32 -5.13
CA GLU A 504 45.42 11.87 -3.86
C GLU A 504 46.86 11.42 -3.59
N LYS A 505 47.15 10.13 -3.74
CA LYS A 505 48.51 9.61 -3.61
C LYS A 505 49.45 10.24 -4.63
N GLY A 506 49.02 10.37 -5.89
CA GLY A 506 49.79 11.05 -6.93
C GLY A 506 50.06 12.52 -6.59
N GLY A 507 49.05 13.23 -6.09
CA GLY A 507 49.16 14.64 -5.69
C GLY A 507 50.20 14.83 -4.60
N ASN A 508 50.20 13.96 -3.57
CA ASN A 508 51.20 13.97 -2.51
C ASN A 508 52.63 13.73 -3.05
N VAL A 509 52.80 12.78 -3.98
CA VAL A 509 54.11 12.52 -4.61
C VAL A 509 54.60 13.74 -5.39
N VAL A 510 53.72 14.39 -6.15
CA VAL A 510 54.06 15.61 -6.89
C VAL A 510 54.41 16.77 -5.94
N GLN A 511 53.68 16.92 -4.84
CA GLN A 511 53.96 17.97 -3.85
C GLN A 511 55.32 17.76 -3.18
N ASN A 512 55.68 16.52 -2.85
CA ASN A 512 57.01 16.18 -2.36
C ASN A 512 58.10 16.46 -3.40
N GLN A 513 57.84 16.18 -4.68
CA GLN A 513 58.76 16.50 -5.77
C GLN A 513 58.98 18.02 -5.92
N ILE A 514 57.92 18.82 -5.82
CA ILE A 514 58.01 20.29 -5.84
C ILE A 514 58.85 20.79 -4.65
N ALA A 515 58.67 20.22 -3.46
CA ALA A 515 59.50 20.55 -2.30
C ALA A 515 60.98 20.22 -2.56
N GLY A 516 61.28 19.02 -3.08
CA GLY A 516 62.64 18.63 -3.46
C GLY A 516 63.28 19.54 -4.52
N MET A 517 62.52 19.97 -5.52
CA MET A 517 63.01 20.92 -6.53
C MET A 517 63.34 22.29 -5.93
N ASN A 518 62.54 22.77 -4.98
CA ASN A 518 62.82 24.01 -4.26
C ASN A 518 64.09 23.91 -3.39
N GLU A 519 64.33 22.75 -2.77
CA GLU A 519 65.55 22.48 -2.02
C GLU A 519 66.78 22.47 -2.94
N ILE A 520 66.70 21.77 -4.09
CA ILE A 520 67.76 21.76 -5.11
C ILE A 520 68.05 23.19 -5.60
N ARG A 521 67.01 23.99 -5.85
CA ARG A 521 67.18 25.40 -6.25
C ARG A 521 67.96 26.20 -5.21
N THR A 522 67.66 26.00 -3.93
CA THR A 522 68.36 26.68 -2.81
C THR A 522 69.82 26.25 -2.76
N GLN A 523 70.09 24.96 -2.91
CA GLN A 523 71.44 24.40 -2.92
C GLN A 523 72.28 24.91 -4.11
N ILE A 524 71.68 25.05 -5.30
CA ILE A 524 72.32 25.63 -6.49
C ILE A 524 72.68 27.10 -6.23
N GLN A 525 71.76 27.89 -5.64
CA GLN A 525 72.01 29.29 -5.31
C GLN A 525 73.17 29.45 -4.32
N ASP A 526 73.23 28.63 -3.28
CA ASP A 526 74.31 28.67 -2.30
C ASP A 526 75.65 28.20 -2.87
N THR A 527 75.63 27.21 -3.75
CA THR A 527 76.82 26.77 -4.49
C THR A 527 77.32 27.86 -5.43
N SER A 528 76.41 28.53 -6.17
CA SER A 528 76.74 29.67 -7.02
C SER A 528 77.40 30.82 -6.24
N LYS A 529 76.90 31.16 -5.05
CA LYS A 529 77.53 32.16 -4.16
C LYS A 529 78.94 31.75 -3.72
N ARG A 530 79.17 30.47 -3.44
CA ARG A 530 80.51 29.95 -3.06
C ARG A 530 81.49 30.03 -4.23
N ILE A 531 81.05 29.66 -5.44
CA ILE A 531 81.88 29.73 -6.65
C ILE A 531 82.19 31.19 -7.02
N LYS A 532 81.22 32.10 -6.91
CA LYS A 532 81.45 33.54 -7.14
C LYS A 532 82.53 34.10 -6.21
N ARG A 533 82.47 33.80 -4.91
CA ARG A 533 83.53 34.17 -3.95
C ARG A 533 84.88 33.56 -4.30
N LEU A 534 84.91 32.31 -4.80
CA LEU A 534 86.16 31.69 -5.26
C LEU A 534 86.74 32.40 -6.48
N GLY A 535 85.88 32.82 -7.41
CA GLY A 535 86.27 33.64 -8.57
C GLY A 535 86.84 34.99 -8.14
N GLU A 536 86.19 35.68 -7.20
CA GLU A 536 86.68 36.94 -6.59
C GLU A 536 88.04 36.74 -5.93
N SER A 537 88.20 35.71 -5.08
CA SER A 537 89.50 35.41 -4.45
C SER A 537 90.58 35.03 -5.47
N SER A 538 90.22 34.41 -6.59
CA SER A 538 91.16 34.04 -7.65
C SER A 538 91.54 35.26 -8.51
N MET A 539 90.69 36.28 -8.61
CA MET A 539 91.07 37.59 -9.16
C MET A 539 92.09 38.29 -8.25
N GLU A 540 91.84 38.36 -6.94
CA GLU A 540 92.77 38.95 -5.97
C GLU A 540 94.15 38.26 -6.00
N ILE A 541 94.17 36.92 -6.09
CA ILE A 541 95.43 36.16 -6.25
C ILE A 541 96.12 36.52 -7.57
N GLY A 542 95.35 36.67 -8.65
CA GLY A 542 95.89 37.09 -9.95
C GLY A 542 96.62 38.43 -9.89
N GLU A 543 96.02 39.44 -9.23
CA GLU A 543 96.63 40.76 -9.02
C GLU A 543 97.93 40.67 -8.19
N ILE A 544 97.96 39.81 -7.17
CA ILE A 544 99.16 39.57 -6.36
C ILE A 544 100.26 38.90 -7.19
N VAL A 545 99.90 37.92 -8.02
CA VAL A 545 100.84 37.20 -8.88
C VAL A 545 101.44 38.13 -9.95
N GLU A 546 100.65 39.02 -10.52
CA GLU A 546 101.12 40.08 -11.43
C GLU A 546 102.12 41.01 -10.73
N LEU A 547 101.80 41.50 -9.53
CA LEU A 547 102.71 42.31 -8.73
C LEU A 547 104.02 41.58 -8.40
N ILE A 548 103.96 40.28 -8.07
CA ILE A 548 105.16 39.47 -7.83
C ILE A 548 105.98 39.35 -9.12
N SER A 549 105.33 39.16 -10.28
CA SER A 549 106.01 39.12 -11.58
C SER A 549 106.79 40.41 -11.81
N ASP A 550 106.15 41.56 -11.61
CA ASP A 550 106.77 42.89 -11.73
C ASP A 550 107.97 43.04 -10.77
N ILE A 551 107.84 42.60 -9.51
CA ILE A 551 108.93 42.63 -8.54
C ILE A 551 110.08 41.71 -8.98
N THR A 552 109.79 40.50 -9.49
CA THR A 552 110.84 39.59 -9.97
C THR A 552 111.56 40.13 -11.19
N GLU A 553 110.86 40.79 -12.11
CA GLU A 553 111.45 41.45 -13.27
C GLU A 553 112.32 42.65 -12.87
N GLN A 554 111.82 43.50 -11.96
CA GLN A 554 112.62 44.59 -11.38
C GLN A 554 113.87 44.06 -10.65
N THR A 555 113.72 42.97 -9.89
CA THR A 555 114.84 42.33 -9.17
C THR A 555 115.86 41.75 -10.15
N ASN A 556 115.41 41.16 -11.25
CA ASN A 556 116.27 40.66 -12.31
C ASN A 556 117.08 41.80 -12.97
N VAL A 557 116.44 42.93 -13.27
CA VAL A 557 117.10 44.13 -13.81
C VAL A 557 118.09 44.73 -12.81
N LEU A 558 117.73 44.81 -11.52
CA LEU A 558 118.61 45.28 -10.45
C LEU A 558 119.83 44.38 -10.26
N ALA A 559 119.63 43.06 -10.29
CA ALA A 559 120.70 42.07 -10.19
C ALA A 559 121.65 42.13 -11.38
N LEU A 560 121.12 42.27 -12.61
CA LEU A 560 121.92 42.47 -13.82
C LEU A 560 122.75 43.76 -13.74
N ASN A 561 122.15 44.88 -13.31
CA ASN A 561 122.86 46.14 -13.11
C ASN A 561 123.96 46.02 -12.05
N ALA A 562 123.71 45.29 -10.96
CA ALA A 562 124.70 45.01 -9.92
C ALA A 562 125.83 44.11 -10.44
N ALA A 563 125.54 43.10 -11.26
CA ALA A 563 126.53 42.22 -11.88
C ALA A 563 127.44 43.01 -12.86
N ILE A 564 126.86 43.91 -13.67
CA ILE A 564 127.60 44.81 -14.57
C ILE A 564 128.54 45.73 -13.77
N GLN A 565 128.03 46.37 -12.71
CA GLN A 565 128.84 47.26 -11.86
C GLN A 565 129.94 46.50 -11.10
N ALA A 566 129.65 45.29 -10.62
CA ALA A 566 130.64 44.43 -9.96
C ALA A 566 131.73 43.95 -10.93
N ALA A 567 131.37 43.62 -12.17
CA ALA A 567 132.33 43.30 -13.24
C ALA A 567 133.21 44.51 -13.60
N SER A 568 132.63 45.73 -13.58
CA SER A 568 133.37 46.99 -13.80
C SER A 568 134.40 47.31 -12.70
N ALA A 569 134.25 46.74 -11.50
CA ALA A 569 135.16 46.94 -10.36
C ALA A 569 136.38 45.97 -10.35
N GLY A 570 136.49 45.07 -11.33
CA GLY A 570 137.63 44.16 -11.48
C GLY A 570 137.78 43.15 -10.33
N GLU A 571 139.00 42.89 -9.87
CA GLU A 571 139.32 41.90 -8.82
C GLU A 571 138.60 42.17 -7.48
N ALA A 572 138.32 43.44 -7.13
CA ALA A 572 137.63 43.82 -5.90
C ALA A 572 136.11 43.50 -5.92
N GLY A 573 135.51 43.36 -7.11
CA GLY A 573 134.08 43.12 -7.30
C GLY A 573 133.68 41.65 -7.40
N ARG A 574 134.64 40.71 -7.43
CA ARG A 574 134.40 39.28 -7.72
C ARG A 574 133.36 38.62 -6.80
N GLY A 575 133.40 38.93 -5.51
CA GLY A 575 132.43 38.41 -4.54
C GLY A 575 131.01 38.97 -4.75
N PHE A 576 130.91 40.24 -5.18
CA PHE A 576 129.64 40.88 -5.49
C PHE A 576 129.03 40.40 -6.82
N THR A 577 129.85 40.08 -7.83
CA THR A 577 129.38 39.49 -9.09
C THR A 577 128.70 38.14 -8.85
N VAL A 578 129.29 37.26 -8.03
CA VAL A 578 128.70 35.96 -7.71
C VAL A 578 127.35 36.10 -6.98
N VAL A 579 127.25 37.04 -6.05
CA VAL A 579 125.98 37.31 -5.35
C VAL A 579 124.94 37.90 -6.32
N ALA A 580 125.33 38.82 -7.20
CA ALA A 580 124.43 39.41 -8.18
C ALA A 580 123.92 38.38 -9.20
N GLU A 581 124.78 37.48 -9.69
CA GLU A 581 124.37 36.36 -10.57
C GLU A 581 123.43 35.38 -9.86
N GLU A 582 123.64 35.08 -8.57
CA GLU A 582 122.74 34.20 -7.82
C GLU A 582 121.38 34.86 -7.53
N VAL A 583 121.36 36.18 -7.28
CA VAL A 583 120.11 36.96 -7.15
C VAL A 583 119.39 37.02 -8.49
N GLN A 584 120.10 37.19 -9.61
CA GLN A 584 119.53 37.16 -10.96
C GLN A 584 118.90 35.80 -11.25
N ARG A 585 119.63 34.70 -10.99
CA ARG A 585 119.15 33.33 -11.17
C ARG A 585 117.94 33.02 -10.28
N LEU A 586 117.91 33.55 -9.06
CA LEU A 586 116.75 33.44 -8.16
C LEU A 586 115.56 34.21 -8.70
N ALA A 587 115.76 35.44 -9.21
CA ALA A 587 114.72 36.26 -9.81
C ALA A 587 114.13 35.61 -11.07
N GLU A 588 114.97 35.02 -11.95
CA GLU A 588 114.52 34.27 -13.12
C GLU A 588 113.70 33.03 -12.73
N ARG A 589 114.16 32.25 -11.75
CA ARG A 589 113.41 31.09 -11.22
C ARG A 589 112.10 31.49 -10.55
N SER A 590 112.10 32.58 -9.79
CA SER A 590 110.88 33.12 -9.18
C SER A 590 109.92 33.61 -10.24
N GLY A 591 110.38 34.32 -11.28
CA GLY A 591 109.56 34.77 -12.39
C GLY A 591 108.95 33.61 -13.20
N GLU A 592 109.70 32.53 -13.44
CA GLU A 592 109.17 31.32 -14.09
C GLU A 592 108.08 30.65 -13.23
N ALA A 593 108.31 30.53 -11.92
CA ALA A 593 107.30 30.00 -11.00
C ALA A 593 106.05 30.88 -10.94
N THR A 594 106.20 32.21 -10.94
CA THR A 594 105.09 33.16 -10.98
C THR A 594 104.26 33.00 -12.25
N LYS A 595 104.89 32.82 -13.44
CA LYS A 595 104.19 32.54 -14.70
C LYS A 595 103.40 31.21 -14.66
N GLN A 596 103.94 30.18 -14.01
CA GLN A 596 103.21 28.92 -13.82
C GLN A 596 102.00 29.11 -12.91
N ILE A 597 102.15 29.87 -11.81
CA ILE A 597 101.03 30.20 -10.91
C ILE A 597 99.97 31.04 -11.65
N GLU A 598 100.39 32.03 -12.45
CA GLU A 598 99.49 32.85 -13.27
C GLU A 598 98.63 32.00 -14.22
N ALA A 599 99.25 31.01 -14.88
CA ALA A 599 98.54 30.07 -15.75
C ALA A 599 97.51 29.23 -14.98
N ILE A 600 97.85 28.76 -13.76
CA ILE A 600 96.92 28.02 -12.89
C ILE A 600 95.77 28.93 -12.46
N VAL A 601 96.05 30.17 -12.05
CA VAL A 601 95.03 31.13 -11.62
C VAL A 601 94.08 31.47 -12.77
N LYS A 602 94.60 31.72 -13.98
CA LYS A 602 93.77 31.92 -15.18
C LYS A 602 92.87 30.72 -15.49
N THR A 603 93.38 29.50 -15.29
CA THR A 603 92.58 28.27 -15.45
C THR A 603 91.47 28.21 -14.40
N ILE A 604 91.77 28.49 -13.13
CA ILE A 604 90.75 28.53 -12.06
C ILE A 604 89.69 29.60 -12.36
N GLN A 605 90.09 30.80 -12.82
CA GLN A 605 89.16 31.86 -13.20
C GLN A 605 88.22 31.39 -14.32
N ALA A 606 88.75 30.79 -15.39
CA ALA A 606 87.94 30.23 -16.47
C ALA A 606 86.98 29.13 -15.97
N ASP A 607 87.48 28.16 -15.20
CA ASP A 607 86.67 27.06 -14.64
C ASP A 607 85.56 27.59 -13.71
N THR A 608 85.85 28.61 -12.89
CA THR A 608 84.84 29.22 -12.01
C THR A 608 83.75 29.92 -12.81
N GLN A 609 84.09 30.59 -13.91
CA GLN A 609 83.12 31.27 -14.76
C GLN A 609 82.23 30.27 -15.51
N ASP A 610 82.80 29.19 -16.02
CA ASP A 610 82.06 28.08 -16.63
C ASP A 610 81.14 27.40 -15.61
N ALA A 611 81.62 27.20 -14.37
CA ALA A 611 80.81 26.64 -13.30
C ALA A 611 79.63 27.55 -12.91
N VAL A 612 79.80 28.88 -12.91
CA VAL A 612 78.70 29.82 -12.68
C VAL A 612 77.67 29.73 -13.81
N ALA A 613 78.10 29.71 -15.07
CA ALA A 613 77.20 29.56 -16.22
C ALA A 613 76.41 28.23 -16.16
N ALA A 614 77.06 27.13 -15.77
CA ALA A 614 76.40 25.84 -15.55
C ALA A 614 75.36 25.89 -14.41
N MET A 615 75.63 26.61 -13.32
CA MET A 615 74.69 26.80 -12.21
C MET A 615 73.48 27.65 -12.61
N GLU A 616 73.66 28.69 -13.43
CA GLU A 616 72.56 29.50 -13.97
C GLU A 616 71.66 28.65 -14.88
N LYS A 617 72.25 27.87 -15.80
CA LYS A 617 71.50 26.92 -16.64
C LYS A 617 70.74 25.90 -15.80
N SER A 618 71.36 25.36 -14.75
CA SER A 618 70.71 24.41 -13.82
C SER A 618 69.55 25.06 -13.08
N THR A 619 69.66 26.34 -12.71
CA THR A 619 68.57 27.11 -12.08
C THR A 619 67.37 27.20 -13.00
N VAL A 620 67.57 27.50 -14.30
CA VAL A 620 66.49 27.52 -15.29
C VAL A 620 65.81 26.14 -15.40
N GLY A 621 66.60 25.06 -15.48
CA GLY A 621 66.07 23.70 -15.57
C GLY A 621 65.23 23.30 -14.34
N VAL A 622 65.64 23.69 -13.13
CA VAL A 622 64.87 23.42 -11.91
C VAL A 622 63.57 24.22 -11.87
N VAL A 623 63.56 25.48 -12.33
CA VAL A 623 62.35 26.29 -12.42
C VAL A 623 61.35 25.69 -13.41
N GLU A 624 61.82 25.25 -14.58
CA GLU A 624 60.99 24.58 -15.57
C GLU A 624 60.45 23.24 -15.03
N GLY A 625 61.28 22.44 -14.38
CA GLY A 625 60.87 21.18 -13.74
C GLY A 625 59.84 21.38 -12.63
N THR A 626 59.97 22.47 -11.86
CA THR A 626 58.98 22.86 -10.84
C THR A 626 57.64 23.23 -11.49
N LYS A 627 57.67 24.02 -12.57
CA LYS A 627 56.46 24.41 -13.31
C LYS A 627 55.72 23.22 -13.93
N LEU A 628 56.45 22.25 -14.49
CA LEU A 628 55.87 21.02 -15.03
C LEU A 628 55.23 20.17 -13.92
N SER A 629 55.92 20.07 -12.77
CA SER A 629 55.39 19.35 -11.60
C SER A 629 54.11 20.01 -11.06
N ASP A 630 54.08 21.34 -11.01
CA ASP A 630 52.90 22.10 -10.59
C ASP A 630 51.70 21.86 -11.52
N ALA A 631 51.93 21.87 -12.84
CA ALA A 631 50.90 21.53 -13.83
C ALA A 631 50.38 20.08 -13.67
N ALA A 632 51.24 19.12 -13.37
CA ALA A 632 50.83 17.75 -13.07
C ALA A 632 50.00 17.67 -11.77
N GLY A 633 50.35 18.47 -10.75
CA GLY A 633 49.58 18.58 -9.51
C GLY A 633 48.18 19.16 -9.72
N ALA A 634 48.05 20.16 -10.59
CA ALA A 634 46.77 20.72 -11.00
C ALA A 634 45.89 19.68 -11.71
N ALA A 635 46.44 18.92 -12.66
CA ALA A 635 45.72 17.85 -13.36
C ALA A 635 45.25 16.73 -12.41
N LEU A 636 46.07 16.34 -11.43
CA LEU A 636 45.67 15.37 -10.40
C LEU A 636 44.56 15.91 -9.49
N THR A 637 44.57 17.22 -9.21
CA THR A 637 43.50 17.87 -8.46
C THR A 637 42.18 17.86 -9.23
N GLU A 638 42.22 18.05 -10.55
CA GLU A 638 41.05 17.93 -11.43
C GLU A 638 40.52 16.50 -11.45
N ILE A 639 41.38 15.49 -11.62
CA ILE A 639 40.99 14.07 -11.56
C ILE A 639 40.32 13.74 -10.23
N ARG A 640 40.86 14.26 -9.11
CA ARG A 640 40.28 14.07 -7.77
C ARG A 640 38.86 14.64 -7.70
N THR A 641 38.64 15.85 -8.20
CA THR A 641 37.31 16.48 -8.24
C THR A 641 36.33 15.67 -9.10
N VAL A 642 36.72 15.31 -10.33
CA VAL A 642 35.88 14.53 -11.23
C VAL A 642 35.54 13.15 -10.65
N SER A 643 36.51 12.49 -10.02
CA SER A 643 36.29 11.18 -9.39
C SER A 643 35.32 11.26 -8.21
N LYS A 644 35.40 12.33 -7.42
CA LYS A 644 34.45 12.61 -6.33
C LYS A 644 33.04 12.84 -6.87
N ASP A 645 32.89 13.70 -7.88
CA ASP A 645 31.59 13.98 -8.50
C ASP A 645 30.98 12.72 -9.11
N LEU A 646 31.81 11.86 -9.71
CA LEU A 646 31.41 10.59 -10.27
C LEU A 646 30.93 9.61 -9.18
N ALA A 647 31.61 9.54 -8.03
CA ALA A 647 31.15 8.75 -6.88
C ALA A 647 29.78 9.23 -6.35
N ASP A 648 29.58 10.56 -6.25
CA ASP A 648 28.30 11.15 -5.83
C ASP A 648 27.17 10.86 -6.84
N LEU A 649 27.46 10.96 -8.14
CA LEU A 649 26.49 10.65 -9.20
C LEU A 649 26.06 9.19 -9.15
N ILE A 650 27.00 8.28 -8.91
CA ILE A 650 26.72 6.86 -8.78
C ILE A 650 25.90 6.58 -7.51
N GLY A 651 26.14 7.30 -6.42
CA GLY A 651 25.29 7.23 -5.22
C GLY A 651 23.83 7.61 -5.52
N LYS A 652 23.61 8.63 -6.37
CA LYS A 652 22.26 8.99 -6.84
C LYS A 652 21.65 7.90 -7.72
N ILE A 653 22.43 7.30 -8.63
CA ILE A 653 21.96 6.17 -9.46
C ILE A 653 21.52 5.02 -8.56
N SER A 654 22.34 4.63 -7.57
CA SER A 654 22.00 3.55 -6.63
C SER A 654 20.68 3.83 -5.90
N THR A 655 20.49 5.06 -5.41
CA THR A 655 19.24 5.48 -4.75
C THR A 655 18.04 5.41 -5.70
N GLN A 656 18.19 5.86 -6.95
CA GLN A 656 17.14 5.79 -7.96
C GLN A 656 16.79 4.35 -8.34
N THR A 657 17.79 3.49 -8.52
CA THR A 657 17.63 2.07 -8.79
C THR A 657 16.88 1.37 -7.66
N GLN A 658 17.16 1.73 -6.41
CA GLN A 658 16.43 1.22 -5.24
C GLN A 658 14.95 1.61 -5.27
N MET A 659 14.63 2.87 -5.58
CA MET A 659 13.25 3.32 -5.75
C MET A 659 12.54 2.61 -6.91
N GLN A 660 13.26 2.37 -8.00
CA GLN A 660 12.73 1.66 -9.17
C GLN A 660 12.43 0.20 -8.84
N SER A 661 13.26 -0.46 -8.02
CA SER A 661 13.02 -1.82 -7.53
C SER A 661 11.71 -1.93 -6.72
N THR A 662 11.46 -0.96 -5.83
CA THR A 662 10.19 -0.89 -5.10
C THR A 662 9.02 -0.69 -6.05
N SER A 663 9.16 0.20 -7.04
CA SER A 663 8.11 0.45 -8.05
C SER A 663 7.78 -0.80 -8.87
N VAL A 664 8.79 -1.57 -9.27
CA VAL A 664 8.61 -2.85 -9.98
C VAL A 664 7.89 -3.88 -9.11
N THR A 665 8.17 -3.93 -7.82
CA THR A 665 7.45 -4.79 -6.86
C THR A 665 5.98 -4.43 -6.79
N ASP A 666 5.65 -3.13 -6.76
CA ASP A 666 4.27 -2.66 -6.73
C ASP A 666 3.53 -2.93 -8.04
N VAL A 667 4.18 -2.73 -9.19
CA VAL A 667 3.63 -3.10 -10.51
C VAL A 667 3.36 -4.61 -10.58
N THR A 668 4.27 -5.44 -10.08
CA THR A 668 4.10 -6.90 -10.04
C THR A 668 2.88 -7.29 -9.21
N ARG A 669 2.69 -6.69 -8.03
CA ARG A 669 1.50 -6.90 -7.19
C ARG A 669 0.23 -6.44 -7.90
N GLY A 670 0.29 -5.31 -8.60
CA GLY A 670 -0.82 -4.80 -9.42
C GLY A 670 -1.21 -5.80 -10.52
N MET A 671 -0.24 -6.34 -11.25
CA MET A 671 -0.48 -7.34 -12.31
C MET A 671 -1.12 -8.62 -11.76
N GLN A 672 -0.68 -9.10 -10.59
CA GLN A 672 -1.32 -10.24 -9.92
C GLN A 672 -2.78 -9.95 -9.55
N GLY A 673 -3.08 -8.74 -9.07
CA GLY A 673 -4.44 -8.30 -8.78
C GLY A 673 -5.32 -8.28 -10.04
N ILE A 674 -4.82 -7.72 -11.15
CA ILE A 674 -5.54 -7.67 -12.42
C ILE A 674 -5.76 -9.08 -12.98
N LEU A 675 -4.75 -9.97 -12.87
CA LEU A 675 -4.89 -11.36 -13.29
C LEU A 675 -6.04 -12.06 -12.57
N LYS A 676 -6.09 -11.93 -11.24
CA LYS A 676 -7.17 -12.49 -10.42
C LYS A 676 -8.55 -11.96 -10.84
N ILE A 677 -8.69 -10.65 -11.04
CA ILE A 677 -9.95 -10.05 -11.50
C ILE A 677 -10.32 -10.57 -12.90
N THR A 678 -9.34 -10.79 -13.78
CA THR A 678 -9.56 -11.33 -15.12
C THR A 678 -10.04 -12.78 -15.07
N GLU A 679 -9.51 -13.60 -14.15
CA GLU A 679 -9.97 -14.97 -13.89
C GLU A 679 -11.40 -14.98 -13.34
N GLU A 680 -11.70 -14.15 -12.35
CA GLU A 680 -13.07 -13.99 -11.81
C GLU A 680 -14.06 -13.53 -12.88
N THR A 681 -13.66 -12.58 -13.75
CA THR A 681 -14.47 -12.11 -14.87
C THR A 681 -14.71 -13.22 -15.89
N THR A 682 -13.68 -14.01 -16.19
CA THR A 682 -13.80 -15.16 -17.11
C THR A 682 -14.80 -16.18 -16.57
N GLU A 683 -14.71 -16.51 -15.28
CA GLU A 683 -15.61 -17.47 -14.64
C GLU A 683 -17.04 -16.94 -14.53
N GLY A 684 -17.22 -15.69 -14.12
CA GLY A 684 -18.54 -15.04 -14.09
C GLY A 684 -19.19 -14.98 -15.48
N THR A 685 -18.39 -14.78 -16.53
CA THR A 685 -18.87 -14.80 -17.92
C THR A 685 -19.32 -16.20 -18.35
N LYS A 686 -18.59 -17.26 -17.98
CA LYS A 686 -19.02 -18.65 -18.23
C LYS A 686 -20.33 -18.96 -17.51
N GLN A 687 -20.46 -18.56 -16.25
CA GLN A 687 -21.69 -18.78 -15.48
C GLN A 687 -22.87 -18.04 -16.10
N THR A 688 -22.64 -16.80 -16.56
CA THR A 688 -23.65 -16.02 -17.30
C THR A 688 -24.10 -16.75 -18.56
N ASN A 689 -23.18 -17.31 -19.35
CA ASN A 689 -23.51 -18.13 -20.53
C ASN A 689 -24.38 -19.36 -20.17
N VAL A 690 -24.10 -20.03 -19.05
CA VAL A 690 -24.94 -21.15 -18.58
C VAL A 690 -26.36 -20.68 -18.25
N SER A 691 -26.49 -19.57 -17.51
CA SER A 691 -27.79 -19.00 -17.17
C SER A 691 -28.59 -18.55 -18.40
N ILE A 692 -27.92 -17.95 -19.40
CA ILE A 692 -28.56 -17.57 -20.68
C ILE A 692 -29.06 -18.81 -21.44
N GLY A 693 -28.29 -19.90 -21.43
CA GLY A 693 -28.73 -21.19 -21.99
C GLY A 693 -30.00 -21.72 -21.32
N GLN A 694 -30.09 -21.63 -19.99
CA GLN A 694 -31.28 -22.01 -19.23
C GLN A 694 -32.49 -21.12 -19.55
N LEU A 695 -32.30 -19.80 -19.65
CA LEU A 695 -33.36 -18.85 -20.03
C LEU A 695 -33.88 -19.11 -21.44
N THR A 696 -32.99 -19.41 -22.38
CA THR A 696 -33.35 -19.76 -23.76
C THR A 696 -34.19 -21.04 -23.80
N LYS A 697 -33.82 -22.04 -22.98
CA LYS A 697 -34.61 -23.28 -22.84
C LYS A 697 -35.99 -22.99 -22.24
N LEU A 698 -36.07 -22.20 -21.18
CA LEU A 698 -37.33 -21.86 -20.52
C LEU A 698 -38.27 -21.06 -21.46
N ALA A 699 -37.72 -20.12 -22.23
CA ALA A 699 -38.47 -19.40 -23.26
C ALA A 699 -39.02 -20.36 -24.33
N ALA A 700 -38.23 -21.34 -24.78
CA ALA A 700 -38.69 -22.36 -25.72
C ALA A 700 -39.79 -23.26 -25.12
N GLU A 701 -39.66 -23.66 -23.86
CA GLU A 701 -40.68 -24.43 -23.12
C GLU A 701 -42.00 -23.63 -22.99
N LEU A 702 -41.93 -22.34 -22.62
CA LEU A 702 -43.10 -21.45 -22.54
C LEU A 702 -43.79 -21.27 -23.91
N ARG A 703 -43.01 -21.06 -24.98
CA ARG A 703 -43.54 -21.00 -26.34
C ARG A 703 -44.27 -22.29 -26.72
N SER A 704 -43.69 -23.43 -26.39
CA SER A 704 -44.30 -24.75 -26.64
C SER A 704 -45.60 -24.94 -25.87
N SER A 705 -45.65 -24.54 -24.60
CA SER A 705 -46.85 -24.62 -23.77
C SER A 705 -48.03 -23.81 -24.30
N VAL A 706 -47.79 -22.72 -25.04
CA VAL A 706 -48.86 -21.93 -25.66
C VAL A 706 -49.09 -22.23 -27.15
N ALA A 707 -48.23 -23.02 -27.79
CA ALA A 707 -48.34 -23.36 -29.21
C ALA A 707 -49.55 -24.25 -29.55
N GLY A 708 -50.11 -24.95 -28.55
CA GLY A 708 -51.36 -25.70 -28.69
C GLY A 708 -52.61 -24.81 -28.84
N PHE A 709 -52.50 -23.51 -28.49
CA PHE A 709 -53.59 -22.56 -28.67
C PHE A 709 -53.48 -21.87 -30.03
N LYS A 710 -54.56 -21.95 -30.82
CA LYS A 710 -54.68 -21.30 -32.13
C LYS A 710 -55.41 -19.98 -31.96
N VAL A 711 -54.78 -18.85 -32.29
CA VAL A 711 -55.14 -17.48 -31.85
C VAL A 711 -55.33 -16.51 -33.00
#